data_AF-A0A8H5C7Q6-F1
#
_entry.id   AF-A0A8H5C7Q6-F1
#
_cell.length_a   1.000
_cell.length_b   1.000
_cell.length_c   1.000
_cell.angle_alpha   90.00
_cell.angle_beta   90.00
_cell.angle_gamma   90.00
#
_symmetry.space_group_name_H-M   'P 1'
#
loop_
_entity.id
_entity.type
_entity.pdbx_description
1 polymer ?
#
loop_
_entity_poly.entity_id
_entity_poly.type
_entity_poly.pdbx_seq_one_letter_code
_entity_poly.pdbx_strand_id
1 'polypeptide(L)'
;MCCDKHCHSLLFREVDDSSHSGSLSPPLTTPIRAYLYIEMSGPFHRASNFKIDNLEIVQANTVTYAGKSALERLEEHISPGAAHNSDERCDAPKCHPETRAAVQDEILSWITEGDSDAEPKRLLWLTGPAGTGKTAIAGSVAETCSEQGLLAATFFFSSFSGSADRRSKAFFVPTLAYQLRKHTSLQSVGKAILSAIDNDPAIFRTRLKDQFTELILKPFRQLHAQYDTSTIPKVIIIDGVDECEPLSPPHRPFTKEEAQIAREKGHLEVLNLLLDAVRDPAFPFRIVIVSRPERQFTTFLTETASNTTLKLFLDDKYNPDADIELFLNAKFAEMRRRYHLPTSWPTPEQMSTLVAKASGQFIYAATALRFIGDGAQLPQVQLNIVLGLVIENHSERNPFQELDALYLHILRACPDPMATAEWITAVDGEWHLRRLPAHFWRQFIEWVPGEMERFLGCIPSLLFLPPPEDRQSPIRVYHKSLHDFLTTRNSTLVSVFIKIYGPPHQWPRNSVGRVFRIIQNKGPVIPACTQQDHEEFLAHFLSISIAFWSRVKTSEDKRIFLSSDARWWIDRYLDADERGVESMWYLLDRVHDPLTHITRIHQLFKCLSGYPSTFIVYIDLKYRAKYPRILLLRLEEHISPGAAHNSDERCDAPKCHPETRAAVQDEILSWITDGDGDAEPKRLLWLTGPAGTGKTAIAGSIAETCSEQGLLAASFFFSSFSGSADRRSKTCLVPTLAYQLRKLPGLQGVSKAVLLSIENDPAIFMTRLKDQFTELILKPFKQYHGQYDASNLPKVIIIDGVDECEPSTPLDKPITKDEAQIAREKEHLEILNVLLDAARDPAFPFRIVVVSRPEHQFTAFFSEIASSTRKLFLDDRYNPDADIEMFLQAKFAEIRRRYHLPASWPTQEQIAALVSNASGQFITAATVIRFVNTRAHLPQEQLDCVLNLQGENEGSVLTSNPLQTLDALYLHILGTCPDPVATVAWIRAY
;
A
#
# COMPACT_ATOMS: atom_id res chain seq x y z
N MET A 1 30.60 26.63 -3.49
CA MET A 1 31.96 26.49 -4.03
C MET A 1 32.36 25.03 -3.86
N CYS A 2 32.89 24.41 -4.92
CA CYS A 2 33.31 23.00 -5.07
C CYS A 2 32.21 21.93 -5.05
N CYS A 3 31.67 21.66 -6.24
CA CYS A 3 31.21 20.34 -6.65
C CYS A 3 31.79 20.14 -8.06
N ASP A 4 32.88 19.35 -8.19
CA ASP A 4 33.53 19.13 -9.49
C ASP A 4 33.55 17.65 -9.87
N LYS A 5 33.12 17.45 -11.10
CA LYS A 5 32.75 16.19 -11.74
C LYS A 5 33.99 15.37 -12.10
N HIS A 6 33.99 14.07 -11.77
CA HIS A 6 34.88 13.10 -12.39
C HIS A 6 34.32 12.69 -13.76
N CYS A 7 34.76 13.36 -14.82
CA CYS A 7 34.78 12.79 -16.17
C CYS A 7 36.12 12.06 -16.36
N HIS A 8 36.08 10.75 -16.60
CA HIS A 8 37.23 10.00 -17.06
C HIS A 8 37.55 10.42 -18.51
N SER A 9 38.72 11.04 -18.68
CA SER A 9 39.32 11.42 -19.95
C SER A 9 39.89 10.20 -20.68
N LEU A 10 39.52 10.04 -21.96
CA LEU A 10 40.25 9.20 -22.91
C LEU A 10 41.43 10.01 -23.44
N LEU A 11 42.64 9.55 -23.14
CA LEU A 11 43.89 10.08 -23.69
C LEU A 11 44.02 9.67 -25.17
N PHE A 12 43.97 10.64 -26.08
CA PHE A 12 44.56 10.51 -27.41
C PHE A 12 45.94 11.18 -27.42
N ARG A 13 46.96 10.42 -27.83
CA ARG A 13 48.31 10.91 -28.12
C ARG A 13 48.40 11.10 -29.63
N GLU A 14 48.53 12.35 -30.09
CA GLU A 14 48.86 12.68 -31.48
C GLU A 14 50.37 12.55 -31.71
N VAL A 15 50.73 12.07 -32.90
CA VAL A 15 52.03 12.29 -33.55
C VAL A 15 51.73 12.79 -34.96
N ASP A 16 52.04 14.07 -35.15
CA ASP A 16 52.50 14.86 -36.33
C ASP A 16 52.34 14.29 -37.76
N ASP A 17 51.84 15.07 -38.73
CA ASP A 17 52.64 16.13 -39.40
C ASP A 17 51.91 16.85 -40.58
N SER A 18 52.12 18.17 -40.65
CA SER A 18 52.12 19.07 -41.83
C SER A 18 50.85 19.50 -42.63
N SER A 19 50.94 20.76 -43.03
CA SER A 19 50.05 21.70 -43.74
C SER A 19 49.76 21.42 -45.23
N HIS A 20 48.53 21.68 -45.70
CA HIS A 20 48.20 22.64 -46.78
C HIS A 20 46.71 22.64 -47.18
N SER A 21 46.28 23.80 -47.67
CA SER A 21 44.95 24.24 -48.15
C SER A 21 44.37 23.47 -49.36
N GLY A 22 43.04 23.39 -49.48
CA GLY A 22 42.38 23.16 -50.78
C GLY A 22 41.01 22.47 -50.74
N SER A 23 40.14 22.84 -51.68
CA SER A 23 38.69 22.59 -51.79
C SER A 23 38.25 21.26 -52.45
N LEU A 24 36.98 20.89 -52.18
CA LEU A 24 35.98 20.18 -53.03
C LEU A 24 36.18 18.68 -53.43
N SER A 25 35.20 17.88 -52.96
CA SER A 25 34.55 16.68 -53.56
C SER A 25 35.23 15.27 -53.49
N PRO A 26 34.44 14.16 -53.42
CA PRO A 26 34.91 12.80 -53.05
C PRO A 26 34.81 11.80 -54.25
N PRO A 27 34.88 10.44 -54.13
CA PRO A 27 35.34 9.52 -53.06
C PRO A 27 36.28 8.36 -53.56
N LEU A 28 36.62 7.45 -52.63
CA LEU A 28 36.88 5.99 -52.75
C LEU A 28 38.32 5.42 -52.59
N THR A 29 38.47 4.75 -51.44
CA THR A 29 39.02 3.38 -51.20
C THR A 29 40.52 3.11 -51.28
N THR A 30 41.13 2.93 -50.11
CA THR A 30 41.90 1.71 -49.75
C THR A 30 42.07 1.60 -48.22
N PRO A 31 42.17 0.39 -47.63
CA PRO A 31 41.88 0.14 -46.22
C PRO A 31 43.14 0.13 -45.34
N ILE A 32 43.04 0.70 -44.12
CA ILE A 32 44.00 0.48 -43.04
C ILE A 32 43.46 -0.62 -42.12
N ARG A 33 44.21 -1.71 -41.97
CA ARG A 33 43.98 -2.77 -40.98
C ARG A 33 44.38 -2.28 -39.59
N ALA A 34 43.43 -2.26 -38.65
CA ALA A 34 43.71 -2.15 -37.22
C ALA A 34 43.42 -3.49 -36.53
N TYR A 35 44.35 -3.95 -35.71
CA TYR A 35 44.19 -5.14 -34.86
C TYR A 35 43.46 -4.74 -33.58
N LEU A 36 42.29 -5.33 -33.32
CA LEU A 36 41.56 -5.19 -32.05
C LEU A 36 41.83 -6.44 -31.18
N TYR A 37 42.36 -6.23 -29.97
CA TYR A 37 42.33 -7.24 -28.91
C TYR A 37 40.93 -7.26 -28.31
N ILE A 38 40.25 -8.41 -28.39
CA ILE A 38 38.96 -8.65 -27.74
C ILE A 38 39.18 -9.74 -26.68
N GLU A 39 39.00 -9.42 -25.40
CA GLU A 39 38.80 -10.43 -24.35
C GLU A 39 37.42 -11.06 -24.57
N MET A 40 37.39 -12.25 -25.19
CA MET A 40 36.16 -13.02 -25.37
C MET A 40 36.02 -14.08 -24.27
N SER A 41 35.16 -13.83 -23.29
CA SER A 41 34.47 -14.89 -22.55
C SER A 41 33.36 -15.46 -23.43
N GLY A 42 33.74 -16.29 -24.41
CA GLY A 42 32.85 -16.88 -25.40
C GLY A 42 33.38 -18.24 -25.91
N PRO A 43 32.68 -18.89 -26.84
CA PRO A 43 32.92 -20.29 -27.24
C PRO A 43 34.30 -20.60 -27.86
N PHE A 44 35.18 -19.60 -28.02
CA PHE A 44 36.52 -19.74 -28.59
C PHE A 44 37.67 -19.41 -27.62
N HIS A 45 37.40 -19.37 -26.32
CA HIS A 45 38.44 -19.12 -25.32
C HIS A 45 39.57 -20.17 -25.41
N ARG A 46 40.79 -19.75 -25.76
CA ARG A 46 42.01 -20.55 -26.00
C ARG A 46 42.05 -21.42 -27.28
N ALA A 47 41.20 -21.17 -28.27
CA ALA A 47 41.35 -21.82 -29.58
C ALA A 47 42.57 -21.28 -30.36
N SER A 48 43.32 -22.15 -31.04
CA SER A 48 44.41 -21.79 -31.96
C SER A 48 44.35 -22.66 -33.23
N ASN A 49 44.93 -22.20 -34.35
CA ASN A 49 44.93 -22.88 -35.67
C ASN A 49 43.56 -23.11 -36.34
N PHE A 50 42.66 -22.11 -36.33
CA PHE A 50 41.47 -22.15 -37.19
C PHE A 50 41.51 -21.01 -38.22
N LYS A 51 40.87 -21.24 -39.37
CA LYS A 51 40.77 -20.30 -40.48
C LYS A 51 39.29 -19.95 -40.65
N ILE A 52 38.94 -18.67 -40.49
CA ILE A 52 37.59 -18.17 -40.79
C ILE A 52 37.61 -17.62 -42.20
N ASP A 53 36.92 -18.29 -43.12
CA ASP A 53 36.64 -17.74 -44.44
C ASP A 53 35.22 -17.11 -44.37
N ASN A 54 35.12 -15.79 -44.64
CA ASN A 54 33.94 -14.92 -44.52
C ASN A 54 33.46 -14.58 -43.09
N LEU A 55 34.21 -13.72 -42.39
CA LEU A 55 33.79 -13.10 -41.13
C LEU A 55 32.97 -11.82 -41.38
N GLU A 56 31.69 -11.83 -41.02
CA GLU A 56 30.86 -10.62 -40.97
C GLU A 56 30.81 -10.11 -39.52
N ILE A 57 31.57 -9.05 -39.22
CA ILE A 57 31.54 -8.41 -37.89
C ILE A 57 30.45 -7.35 -37.90
N VAL A 58 29.29 -7.68 -37.34
CA VAL A 58 28.27 -6.69 -37.01
C VAL A 58 28.71 -5.98 -35.74
N GLN A 59 29.15 -4.72 -35.87
CA GLN A 59 29.42 -3.86 -34.73
C GLN A 59 28.08 -3.48 -34.09
N ALA A 60 27.54 -4.37 -33.26
CA ALA A 60 26.42 -4.06 -32.39
C ALA A 60 26.96 -3.09 -31.32
N ASN A 61 26.81 -1.79 -31.54
CA ASN A 61 26.87 -0.81 -30.47
C ASN A 61 25.91 -1.29 -29.38
N THR A 62 26.45 -1.87 -28.32
CA THR A 62 25.68 -2.44 -27.23
C THR A 62 25.20 -1.27 -26.39
N VAL A 63 24.15 -0.59 -26.87
CA VAL A 63 23.45 0.38 -26.04
C VAL A 63 22.38 -0.39 -25.29
N THR A 64 22.66 -0.66 -24.02
CA THR A 64 21.75 -1.27 -23.04
C THR A 64 20.53 -0.36 -22.84
N TYR A 65 19.39 -0.72 -23.43
CA TYR A 65 18.09 -0.12 -23.09
C TYR A 65 17.05 -1.22 -22.82
N ALA A 66 16.86 -1.52 -21.53
CA ALA A 66 15.94 -2.54 -21.05
C ALA A 66 14.47 -2.04 -21.06
N GLY A 67 13.48 -2.94 -21.16
CA GLY A 67 12.19 -2.66 -20.50
C GLY A 67 12.44 -2.52 -19.00
N LYS A 68 11.53 -1.86 -18.24
CA LYS A 68 11.72 -1.60 -16.80
C LYS A 68 12.34 -2.83 -16.15
N SER A 69 13.61 -2.72 -15.83
CA SER A 69 14.39 -3.73 -15.15
C SER A 69 13.72 -4.04 -13.82
N ALA A 70 13.96 -5.20 -13.24
CA ALA A 70 13.55 -5.49 -11.87
C ALA A 70 13.91 -4.34 -10.90
N LEU A 71 15.03 -3.64 -11.15
CA LEU A 71 15.41 -2.48 -10.37
C LEU A 71 14.46 -1.29 -10.58
N GLU A 72 14.18 -0.90 -11.82
CA GLU A 72 13.25 0.21 -12.10
C GLU A 72 11.84 -0.10 -11.56
N ARG A 73 11.37 -1.35 -11.69
CA ARG A 73 10.09 -1.78 -11.09
C ARG A 73 10.12 -1.68 -9.56
N LEU A 74 11.23 -2.08 -8.93
CA LEU A 74 11.39 -1.95 -7.49
C LEU A 74 11.35 -0.47 -7.07
N GLU A 75 12.08 0.39 -7.78
CA GLU A 75 12.17 1.84 -7.53
C GLU A 75 10.82 2.57 -7.65
N GLU A 76 9.87 2.04 -8.43
CA GLU A 76 8.51 2.57 -8.53
C GLU A 76 7.63 2.26 -7.30
N HIS A 77 8.00 1.25 -6.53
CA HIS A 77 7.23 0.75 -5.39
C HIS A 77 7.92 1.02 -4.05
N ILE A 78 9.03 1.77 -4.01
CA ILE A 78 9.69 2.18 -2.77
C ILE A 78 9.21 3.55 -2.28
N SER A 79 9.47 3.84 -1.01
CA SER A 79 9.41 5.17 -0.41
C SER A 79 10.85 5.64 -0.12
N PRO A 80 11.49 6.41 -1.01
CA PRO A 80 12.83 6.94 -0.76
C PRO A 80 12.87 7.85 0.47
N GLY A 81 11.77 8.55 0.76
CA GLY A 81 11.58 9.40 1.94
C GLY A 81 11.63 8.66 3.28
N ALA A 82 11.43 7.35 3.29
CA ALA A 82 11.42 6.54 4.51
C ALA A 82 12.82 6.14 5.00
N ALA A 83 13.87 6.27 4.18
CA ALA A 83 15.24 5.94 4.57
C ALA A 83 15.84 7.02 5.50
N HIS A 84 16.67 6.63 6.47
CA HIS A 84 17.25 7.56 7.45
C HIS A 84 18.05 8.72 6.83
N ASN A 85 18.72 8.46 5.70
CA ASN A 85 19.57 9.39 4.96
C ASN A 85 18.86 10.07 3.78
N SER A 86 17.53 10.05 3.77
CA SER A 86 16.75 10.73 2.74
C SER A 86 16.85 12.25 2.87
N ASP A 87 16.90 12.96 1.74
CA ASP A 87 16.84 14.43 1.72
C ASP A 87 15.48 14.94 2.25
N GLU A 88 14.40 14.16 2.12
CA GLU A 88 13.10 14.44 2.77
C GLU A 88 13.20 14.46 4.32
N ARG A 89 14.33 14.02 4.88
CA ARG A 89 14.64 13.98 6.30
C ARG A 89 15.84 14.85 6.67
N CYS A 90 16.29 15.77 5.80
CA CYS A 90 17.40 16.68 6.12
C CYS A 90 17.16 17.50 7.40
N ASP A 91 15.90 17.90 7.64
CA ASP A 91 15.46 18.61 8.85
C ASP A 91 14.89 17.67 9.93
N ALA A 92 15.00 16.35 9.76
CA ALA A 92 14.46 15.42 10.74
C ALA A 92 15.18 15.60 12.09
N PRO A 93 14.46 15.52 13.22
CA PRO A 93 15.06 15.72 14.52
C PRO A 93 16.10 14.65 14.78
N LYS A 94 17.26 15.06 15.30
CA LYS A 94 18.30 14.19 15.86
C LYS A 94 18.47 14.53 17.34
N CYS A 95 18.96 13.58 18.12
CA CYS A 95 19.37 13.90 19.49
C CYS A 95 20.45 14.98 19.46
N HIS A 96 20.30 15.98 20.33
CA HIS A 96 21.37 16.95 20.55
C HIS A 96 22.57 16.21 21.15
N PRO A 97 23.83 16.62 20.88
CA PRO A 97 24.98 16.05 21.54
C PRO A 97 24.77 15.91 23.05
N GLU A 98 25.14 14.73 23.57
CA GLU A 98 25.05 14.34 24.99
C GLU A 98 23.62 14.16 25.55
N THR A 99 22.56 14.42 24.80
CA THR A 99 21.18 14.14 25.26
C THR A 99 20.74 12.73 24.90
N ARG A 100 19.94 12.11 25.77
CA ARG A 100 19.42 10.74 25.59
C ARG A 100 20.53 9.69 25.36
N ALA A 101 21.76 9.98 25.77
CA ALA A 101 22.92 9.11 25.54
C ALA A 101 22.69 7.71 26.14
N ALA A 102 22.22 7.64 27.40
CA ALA A 102 21.94 6.37 28.06
C ALA A 102 20.94 5.47 27.31
N VAL A 103 19.90 6.05 26.68
CA VAL A 103 18.94 5.29 25.88
C VAL A 103 19.59 4.79 24.59
N GLN A 104 20.38 5.65 23.94
CA GLN A 104 21.09 5.28 22.71
C GLN A 104 22.10 4.16 22.98
N ASP A 105 22.85 4.25 24.08
CA ASP A 105 23.82 3.23 24.50
C ASP A 105 23.15 1.89 24.82
N GLU A 106 21.99 1.91 25.50
CA GLU A 106 21.21 0.71 25.81
C GLU A 106 20.71 0.03 24.50
N ILE A 107 20.28 0.81 23.50
CA ILE A 107 19.87 0.28 22.20
C ILE A 107 21.09 -0.27 21.43
N LEU A 108 22.21 0.45 21.41
CA LEU A 108 23.42 0.04 20.70
C LEU A 108 24.04 -1.23 21.30
N SER A 109 24.16 -1.31 22.63
CA SER A 109 24.60 -2.53 23.32
C SER A 109 23.65 -3.70 23.01
N TRP A 110 22.34 -3.48 23.01
CA TRP A 110 21.40 -4.53 22.60
C TRP A 110 21.61 -4.97 21.14
N ILE A 111 21.97 -4.08 20.22
CA ILE A 111 22.25 -4.43 18.81
C ILE A 111 23.53 -5.28 18.70
N THR A 112 24.59 -4.94 19.43
CA THR A 112 25.91 -5.55 19.26
C THR A 112 26.16 -6.76 20.15
N GLU A 113 25.62 -6.78 21.36
CA GLU A 113 25.97 -7.75 22.41
C GLU A 113 24.80 -8.67 22.78
N GLY A 114 23.56 -8.31 22.46
CA GLY A 114 22.38 -9.00 22.97
C GLY A 114 22.18 -10.43 22.46
N ASP A 115 23.02 -10.95 21.56
CA ASP A 115 23.04 -12.38 21.20
C ASP A 115 23.68 -13.22 22.31
N SER A 116 24.44 -12.58 23.21
CA SER A 116 25.12 -13.20 24.35
C SER A 116 24.22 -13.32 25.59
N ASP A 117 23.02 -12.75 25.56
CA ASP A 117 22.07 -12.80 26.66
C ASP A 117 21.57 -14.23 26.89
N ALA A 118 21.21 -14.56 28.14
CA ALA A 118 20.62 -15.87 28.46
C ALA A 118 19.31 -16.14 27.70
N GLU A 119 18.55 -15.07 27.42
CA GLU A 119 17.37 -15.10 26.54
C GLU A 119 17.44 -13.97 25.50
N PRO A 120 18.08 -14.20 24.35
CA PRO A 120 18.23 -13.17 23.32
C PRO A 120 16.87 -12.70 22.80
N LYS A 121 16.55 -11.43 23.01
CA LYS A 121 15.37 -10.78 22.42
C LYS A 121 15.76 -10.20 21.06
N ARG A 122 14.95 -10.45 20.03
CA ARG A 122 15.21 -10.01 18.64
C ARG A 122 14.37 -8.80 18.20
N LEU A 123 13.36 -8.45 18.98
CA LEU A 123 12.60 -7.21 18.84
C LEU A 123 12.95 -6.28 20.00
N LEU A 124 13.14 -5.00 19.71
CA LEU A 124 13.19 -3.93 20.70
C LEU A 124 12.06 -2.96 20.41
N TRP A 125 11.23 -2.67 21.41
CA TRP A 125 10.17 -1.68 21.33
C TRP A 125 10.50 -0.44 22.13
N LEU A 126 10.87 0.64 21.45
CA LEU A 126 11.06 1.96 22.04
C LEU A 126 9.72 2.72 22.03
N THR A 127 9.20 3.01 23.22
CA THR A 127 7.88 3.65 23.34
C THR A 127 7.85 4.75 24.40
N GLY A 128 6.83 5.60 24.32
CA GLY A 128 6.66 6.74 25.20
C GLY A 128 5.69 7.78 24.62
N PRO A 129 5.26 8.77 25.42
CA PRO A 129 4.36 9.84 24.99
C PRO A 129 4.85 10.61 23.75
N ALA A 130 3.95 11.31 23.05
CA ALA A 130 4.34 12.17 21.93
C ALA A 130 5.27 13.31 22.41
N GLY A 131 6.23 13.73 21.59
CA GLY A 131 7.13 14.83 21.92
C GLY A 131 8.30 14.51 22.85
N THR A 132 8.50 13.25 23.25
CA THR A 132 9.59 12.79 24.15
C THR A 132 10.94 12.56 23.47
N GLY A 133 11.00 12.65 22.13
CA GLY A 133 12.23 12.48 21.35
C GLY A 133 12.44 11.11 20.69
N LYS A 134 11.43 10.23 20.67
CA LYS A 134 11.50 8.88 20.05
C LYS A 134 12.11 8.85 18.64
N THR A 135 11.53 9.61 17.70
CA THR A 135 12.04 9.71 16.32
C THR A 135 13.46 10.27 16.26
N ALA A 136 13.83 11.15 17.20
CA ALA A 136 15.18 11.70 17.29
C ALA A 136 16.21 10.65 17.72
N ILE A 137 15.85 9.84 18.72
CA ILE A 137 16.64 8.68 19.16
C ILE A 137 16.78 7.68 18.01
N ALA A 138 15.68 7.33 17.34
CA ALA A 138 15.70 6.42 16.19
C ALA A 138 16.61 6.92 15.05
N GLY A 139 16.57 8.23 14.78
CA GLY A 139 17.44 8.87 13.79
C GLY A 139 18.91 8.82 14.17
N SER A 140 19.27 9.19 15.41
CA SER A 140 20.65 9.18 15.89
C SER A 140 21.23 7.75 15.99
N VAL A 141 20.45 6.78 16.44
CA VAL A 141 20.85 5.37 16.46
C VAL A 141 21.05 4.85 15.03
N ALA A 142 20.16 5.20 14.09
CA ALA A 142 20.31 4.81 12.69
C ALA A 142 21.60 5.38 12.07
N GLU A 143 21.90 6.65 12.31
CA GLU A 143 23.15 7.28 11.84
C GLU A 143 24.37 6.58 12.42
N THR A 144 24.41 6.37 13.74
CA THR A 144 25.50 5.65 14.41
C THR A 144 25.67 4.23 13.87
N CYS A 145 24.58 3.50 13.67
CA CYS A 145 24.62 2.15 13.09
C CYS A 145 25.07 2.16 11.62
N SER A 146 24.73 3.19 10.85
CA SER A 146 25.16 3.36 9.46
C SER A 146 26.67 3.58 9.39
N GLU A 147 27.20 4.47 10.23
CA GLU A 147 28.63 4.76 10.36
C GLU A 147 29.45 3.53 10.80
N GLN A 148 28.87 2.69 11.67
CA GLN A 148 29.49 1.45 12.13
C GLN A 148 29.26 0.25 11.20
N GLY A 149 28.55 0.41 10.08
CA GLY A 149 28.23 -0.68 9.15
C GLY A 149 27.23 -1.72 9.68
N LEU A 150 26.53 -1.41 10.76
CA LEU A 150 25.54 -2.27 11.42
C LEU A 150 24.13 -2.13 10.85
N LEU A 151 23.82 -1.03 10.13
CA LEU A 151 22.47 -0.73 9.68
C LEU A 151 22.09 -1.48 8.39
N ALA A 152 21.11 -2.38 8.47
CA ALA A 152 20.61 -3.13 7.32
C ALA A 152 19.61 -2.33 6.50
N ALA A 153 18.59 -1.76 7.15
CA ALA A 153 17.56 -0.97 6.49
C ALA A 153 16.81 -0.10 7.50
N THR A 154 16.12 0.91 6.99
CA THR A 154 15.29 1.81 7.79
C THR A 154 13.95 2.06 7.13
N PHE A 155 12.90 2.23 7.93
CA PHE A 155 11.63 2.76 7.45
C PHE A 155 11.03 3.71 8.49
N PHE A 156 11.07 5.00 8.19
CA PHE A 156 10.47 6.04 9.01
C PHE A 156 9.10 6.42 8.47
N PHE A 157 8.07 5.79 9.02
CA PHE A 157 6.69 6.19 8.76
C PHE A 157 6.47 7.64 9.15
N SER A 158 5.58 8.31 8.42
CA SER A 158 5.16 9.67 8.75
C SER A 158 3.81 9.95 8.15
N SER A 159 2.78 10.02 8.99
CA SER A 159 1.45 10.48 8.57
C SER A 159 1.48 11.96 8.15
N PHE A 160 2.53 12.65 8.57
CA PHE A 160 2.77 14.06 8.31
C PHE A 160 3.63 14.32 7.06
N SER A 161 4.07 13.26 6.36
CA SER A 161 4.87 13.44 5.16
C SER A 161 4.04 14.05 4.02
N GLY A 162 4.71 14.78 3.13
CA GLY A 162 4.16 15.11 1.83
C GLY A 162 4.09 13.91 0.88
N SER A 163 4.75 12.80 1.21
CA SER A 163 4.69 11.53 0.47
C SER A 163 3.50 10.68 0.92
N ALA A 164 2.68 10.18 0.00
CA ALA A 164 1.73 9.10 0.30
C ALA A 164 2.43 7.78 0.67
N ASP A 165 3.64 7.57 0.14
CA ASP A 165 4.36 6.31 0.29
C ASP A 165 4.82 6.06 1.75
N ARG A 166 5.27 7.08 2.48
CA ARG A 166 5.75 7.00 3.87
C ARG A 166 4.67 6.70 4.92
N ARG A 167 3.41 6.83 4.57
CA ARG A 167 2.29 6.51 5.48
C ARG A 167 1.58 5.22 5.09
N SER A 168 1.95 4.59 3.98
CA SER A 168 1.30 3.39 3.49
C SER A 168 2.19 2.17 3.71
N LYS A 169 1.63 1.11 4.29
CA LYS A 169 2.29 -0.19 4.42
C LYS A 169 2.69 -0.81 3.07
N ALA A 170 2.05 -0.40 1.96
CA ALA A 170 2.32 -0.97 0.63
C ALA A 170 3.78 -0.77 0.18
N PHE A 171 4.41 0.32 0.61
CA PHE A 171 5.81 0.64 0.27
C PHE A 171 6.80 0.06 1.27
N PHE A 172 6.33 -0.54 2.36
CA PHE A 172 7.18 -1.02 3.46
C PHE A 172 8.17 -2.08 2.99
N VAL A 173 7.67 -3.20 2.46
CA VAL A 173 8.51 -4.33 2.03
C VAL A 173 9.42 -3.97 0.85
N PRO A 174 8.93 -3.35 -0.24
CA PRO A 174 9.81 -2.97 -1.36
C PRO A 174 10.96 -2.05 -0.93
N THR A 175 10.70 -1.12 -0.02
CA THR A 175 11.72 -0.19 0.50
C THR A 175 12.80 -0.89 1.31
N LEU A 176 12.44 -1.90 2.11
CA LEU A 176 13.41 -2.74 2.80
C LEU A 176 14.23 -3.57 1.81
N ALA A 177 13.58 -4.23 0.85
CA ALA A 177 14.25 -5.05 -0.17
C ALA A 177 15.25 -4.23 -1.01
N TYR A 178 14.90 -2.99 -1.36
CA TYR A 178 15.78 -2.06 -2.07
C TYR A 178 17.01 -1.66 -1.24
N GLN A 179 16.85 -1.36 0.05
CA GLN A 179 17.97 -1.04 0.93
C GLN A 179 18.89 -2.24 1.14
N LEU A 180 18.33 -3.43 1.39
CA LEU A 180 19.09 -4.67 1.56
C LEU A 180 19.95 -4.99 0.34
N ARG A 181 19.40 -4.81 -0.87
CA ARG A 181 20.12 -4.98 -2.14
C ARG A 181 21.37 -4.09 -2.25
N LYS A 182 21.38 -2.90 -1.65
CA LYS A 182 22.49 -1.94 -1.79
C LYS A 182 23.74 -2.35 -1.02
N HIS A 183 23.63 -3.24 -0.03
CA HIS A 183 24.77 -3.65 0.78
C HIS A 183 25.75 -4.53 -0.01
N THR A 184 27.03 -4.21 0.08
CA THR A 184 28.10 -4.96 -0.59
C THR A 184 28.23 -6.40 -0.05
N SER A 185 27.96 -6.62 1.24
CA SER A 185 27.93 -7.95 1.84
C SER A 185 26.69 -8.78 1.46
N LEU A 186 25.66 -8.16 0.88
CA LEU A 186 24.40 -8.81 0.50
C LEU A 186 24.17 -8.85 -1.02
N GLN A 187 25.21 -8.76 -1.85
CA GLN A 187 25.05 -8.73 -3.32
C GLN A 187 24.34 -9.97 -3.88
N SER A 188 24.62 -11.16 -3.35
CA SER A 188 23.93 -12.39 -3.76
C SER A 188 22.44 -12.34 -3.42
N VAL A 189 22.10 -11.83 -2.23
CA VAL A 189 20.70 -11.59 -1.81
C VAL A 189 20.06 -10.57 -2.75
N GLY A 190 20.72 -9.43 -3.01
CA GLY A 190 20.23 -8.40 -3.94
C GLY A 190 19.96 -8.92 -5.35
N LYS A 191 20.78 -9.84 -5.86
CA LYS A 191 20.53 -10.54 -7.14
C LYS A 191 19.32 -11.47 -7.07
N ALA A 192 19.15 -12.21 -5.98
CA ALA A 192 17.99 -13.06 -5.77
C ALA A 192 16.68 -12.24 -5.66
N ILE A 193 16.71 -11.07 -5.01
CA ILE A 193 15.58 -10.12 -4.96
C ILE A 193 15.19 -9.66 -6.36
N LEU A 194 16.17 -9.17 -7.15
CA LEU A 194 15.90 -8.73 -8.51
C LEU A 194 15.39 -9.87 -9.40
N SER A 195 15.93 -11.08 -9.23
CA SER A 195 15.45 -12.26 -9.94
C SER A 195 14.02 -12.61 -9.57
N ALA A 196 13.62 -12.46 -8.29
CA ALA A 196 12.24 -12.69 -7.86
C ALA A 196 11.28 -11.71 -8.54
N ILE A 197 11.65 -10.43 -8.65
CA ILE A 197 10.85 -9.40 -9.32
C ILE A 197 10.79 -9.62 -10.85
N ASP A 198 11.91 -9.99 -11.48
CA ASP A 198 11.93 -10.31 -12.92
C ASP A 198 11.05 -11.55 -13.22
N ASN A 199 10.99 -12.52 -12.30
CA ASN A 199 10.17 -13.72 -12.44
C ASN A 199 8.68 -13.43 -12.17
N ASP A 200 8.36 -12.60 -11.18
CA ASP A 200 7.01 -12.22 -10.81
C ASP A 200 6.84 -10.70 -10.63
N PRO A 201 6.65 -9.95 -11.72
CA PRO A 201 6.48 -8.51 -11.59
C PRO A 201 5.17 -8.07 -10.92
N ALA A 202 4.17 -8.96 -10.83
CA ALA A 202 2.93 -8.71 -10.10
C ALA A 202 3.10 -8.84 -8.57
N ILE A 203 4.30 -9.15 -8.06
CA ILE A 203 4.59 -9.33 -6.64
C ILE A 203 4.13 -8.13 -5.79
N PHE A 204 4.22 -6.91 -6.31
CA PHE A 204 3.79 -5.71 -5.57
C PHE A 204 2.26 -5.61 -5.34
N ARG A 205 1.47 -6.49 -5.98
CA ARG A 205 0.01 -6.62 -5.80
C ARG A 205 -0.37 -7.78 -4.87
N THR A 206 0.59 -8.53 -4.34
CA THR A 206 0.32 -9.60 -3.36
C THR A 206 0.25 -9.03 -1.95
N ARG A 207 -0.30 -9.81 -0.99
CA ARG A 207 -0.35 -9.43 0.44
C ARG A 207 1.05 -9.14 0.97
N LEU A 208 1.13 -8.30 2.02
CA LEU A 208 2.40 -7.84 2.58
C LEU A 208 3.31 -9.00 3.06
N LYS A 209 2.72 -10.03 3.67
CA LYS A 209 3.42 -11.26 4.10
C LYS A 209 4.08 -12.00 2.92
N ASP A 210 3.37 -12.10 1.80
CA ASP A 210 3.87 -12.81 0.61
C ASP A 210 4.99 -12.01 -0.05
N GLN A 211 4.84 -10.68 -0.16
CA GLN A 211 5.91 -9.80 -0.63
C GLN A 211 7.18 -9.97 0.21
N PHE A 212 7.04 -9.96 1.55
CA PHE A 212 8.19 -10.10 2.44
C PHE A 212 8.82 -11.49 2.34
N THR A 213 7.99 -12.52 2.16
CA THR A 213 8.47 -13.88 1.99
C THR A 213 9.26 -14.02 0.70
N GLU A 214 8.75 -13.56 -0.44
CA GLU A 214 9.41 -13.68 -1.74
C GLU A 214 10.63 -12.76 -1.87
N LEU A 215 10.53 -11.50 -1.41
CA LEU A 215 11.56 -10.49 -1.62
C LEU A 215 12.60 -10.42 -0.50
N ILE A 216 12.36 -11.02 0.65
CA ILE A 216 13.30 -10.96 1.78
C ILE A 216 13.60 -12.37 2.28
N LEU A 217 12.62 -13.08 2.86
CA LEU A 217 12.90 -14.36 3.54
C LEU A 217 13.46 -15.44 2.60
N LYS A 218 12.85 -15.67 1.44
CA LYS A 218 13.32 -16.70 0.48
C LYS A 218 14.75 -16.44 0.00
N PRO A 219 15.14 -15.22 -0.41
CA PRO A 219 16.53 -14.88 -0.70
C PRO A 219 17.49 -15.23 0.46
N PHE A 220 17.14 -14.92 1.71
CA PHE A 220 17.98 -15.27 2.86
C PHE A 220 18.03 -16.78 3.12
N ARG A 221 16.90 -17.50 3.04
CA ARG A 221 16.83 -18.97 3.18
C ARG A 221 17.68 -19.70 2.14
N GLN A 222 17.62 -19.27 0.89
CA GLN A 222 18.39 -19.87 -0.22
C GLN A 222 19.90 -19.69 -0.06
N LEU A 223 20.30 -18.57 0.54
CA LEU A 223 21.71 -18.16 0.61
C LEU A 223 22.28 -18.27 2.02
N HIS A 224 21.55 -18.83 2.97
CA HIS A 224 21.89 -18.86 4.41
C HIS A 224 23.29 -19.41 4.70
N ALA A 225 23.78 -20.36 3.89
CA ALA A 225 25.12 -20.94 4.05
C ALA A 225 26.25 -20.17 3.33
N GLN A 226 25.94 -19.08 2.61
CA GLN A 226 26.87 -18.41 1.67
C GLN A 226 27.48 -17.11 2.17
N TYR A 227 27.03 -16.58 3.31
CA TYR A 227 27.57 -15.35 3.89
C TYR A 227 27.88 -15.53 5.38
N ASP A 228 28.98 -14.93 5.82
CA ASP A 228 29.34 -14.87 7.23
C ASP A 228 28.43 -13.87 7.93
N THR A 229 27.62 -14.36 8.87
CA THR A 229 26.68 -13.56 9.66
C THR A 229 27.38 -12.51 10.53
N SER A 230 28.70 -12.61 10.74
CA SER A 230 29.50 -11.58 11.42
C SER A 230 29.74 -10.34 10.54
N THR A 231 29.70 -10.49 9.22
CA THR A 231 30.06 -9.44 8.24
C THR A 231 28.87 -8.69 7.63
N ILE A 232 27.65 -9.17 7.89
CA ILE A 232 26.42 -8.54 7.41
C ILE A 232 25.92 -7.51 8.44
N PRO A 233 25.16 -6.50 7.98
CA PRO A 233 24.48 -5.57 8.89
C PRO A 233 23.60 -6.31 9.89
N LYS A 234 23.38 -5.71 11.06
CA LYS A 234 22.75 -6.33 12.23
C LYS A 234 21.31 -5.87 12.48
N VAL A 235 20.94 -4.64 12.11
CA VAL A 235 19.68 -4.04 12.58
C VAL A 235 18.82 -3.44 11.47
N ILE A 236 17.50 -3.63 11.58
CA ILE A 236 16.48 -2.87 10.85
C ILE A 236 15.77 -1.94 11.84
N ILE A 237 15.66 -0.65 11.53
CA ILE A 237 15.00 0.35 12.41
C ILE A 237 13.72 0.85 11.74
N ILE A 238 12.60 0.73 12.45
CA ILE A 238 11.28 1.10 11.97
C ILE A 238 10.67 2.10 12.94
N ASP A 239 10.51 3.34 12.50
CA ASP A 239 9.96 4.43 13.31
C ASP A 239 8.56 4.81 12.85
N GLY A 240 7.69 5.12 13.82
CA GLY A 240 6.37 5.66 13.57
C GLY A 240 5.36 4.65 13.04
N VAL A 241 5.46 3.35 13.39
CA VAL A 241 4.47 2.35 12.90
C VAL A 241 3.02 2.74 13.24
N ASP A 242 2.80 3.50 14.33
CA ASP A 242 1.51 4.10 14.70
C ASP A 242 1.01 5.21 13.75
N GLU A 243 1.87 5.67 12.85
CA GLU A 243 1.60 6.66 11.82
C GLU A 243 1.30 6.04 10.45
N CYS A 244 1.22 4.71 10.36
CA CYS A 244 0.72 4.03 9.17
C CYS A 244 -0.79 4.29 9.02
N GLU A 245 -1.20 4.78 7.86
CA GLU A 245 -2.59 5.07 7.53
C GLU A 245 -3.16 4.02 6.57
N PRO A 246 -4.45 3.71 6.67
CA PRO A 246 -5.11 2.86 5.70
C PRO A 246 -5.26 3.59 4.36
N LEU A 247 -5.12 2.87 3.25
CA LEU A 247 -5.44 3.41 1.93
C LEU A 247 -6.96 3.50 1.80
N SER A 248 -7.48 4.69 1.57
CA SER A 248 -8.92 4.90 1.33
C SER A 248 -9.36 4.21 0.03
N PRO A 249 -10.54 3.58 0.01
CA PRO A 249 -11.12 3.04 -1.22
C PRO A 249 -11.28 4.15 -2.29
N PRO A 250 -11.03 3.87 -3.58
CA PRO A 250 -11.08 4.88 -4.64
C PRO A 250 -12.45 5.54 -4.82
N HIS A 251 -13.53 4.88 -4.40
CA HIS A 251 -14.91 5.35 -4.62
C HIS A 251 -15.61 5.88 -3.37
N ARG A 252 -15.03 5.72 -2.17
CA ARG A 252 -15.63 6.21 -0.91
C ARG A 252 -14.57 6.41 0.17
N PRO A 253 -14.48 7.60 0.79
CA PRO A 253 -13.67 7.78 1.99
C PRO A 253 -14.26 7.00 3.16
N PHE A 254 -13.39 6.41 3.97
CA PHE A 254 -13.79 5.74 5.21
C PHE A 254 -14.55 6.68 6.15
N THR A 255 -15.52 6.15 6.90
CA THR A 255 -15.97 6.81 8.14
C THR A 255 -14.82 6.83 9.16
N LYS A 256 -14.95 7.64 10.22
CA LYS A 256 -13.91 7.70 11.27
C LYS A 256 -13.69 6.33 11.93
N GLU A 257 -14.76 5.57 12.12
CA GLU A 257 -14.74 4.24 12.71
C GLU A 257 -14.11 3.22 11.77
N GLU A 258 -14.47 3.24 10.48
CA GLU A 258 -13.88 2.38 9.45
C GLU A 258 -12.37 2.63 9.31
N ALA A 259 -11.97 3.90 9.26
CA ALA A 259 -10.57 4.29 9.17
C ALA A 259 -9.76 3.80 10.38
N GLN A 260 -10.33 3.90 11.59
CA GLN A 260 -9.68 3.41 12.80
C GLN A 260 -9.48 1.89 12.79
N ILE A 261 -10.49 1.13 12.36
CA ILE A 261 -10.42 -0.33 12.27
C ILE A 261 -9.39 -0.74 11.20
N ALA A 262 -9.44 -0.12 10.03
CA ALA A 262 -8.49 -0.39 8.94
C ALA A 262 -7.05 -0.04 9.35
N ARG A 263 -6.86 1.07 10.08
CA ARG A 263 -5.57 1.48 10.66
C ARG A 263 -5.02 0.43 11.61
N GLU A 264 -5.82 0.01 12.59
CA GLU A 264 -5.41 -1.03 13.54
C GLU A 264 -5.09 -2.36 12.85
N LYS A 265 -5.87 -2.75 11.84
CA LYS A 265 -5.59 -3.94 11.04
C LYS A 265 -4.25 -3.81 10.31
N GLY A 266 -3.98 -2.67 9.67
CA GLY A 266 -2.71 -2.40 9.02
C GLY A 266 -1.52 -2.44 9.97
N HIS A 267 -1.65 -1.86 11.17
CA HIS A 267 -0.63 -1.93 12.22
C HIS A 267 -0.32 -3.38 12.61
N LEU A 268 -1.35 -4.18 12.89
CA LEU A 268 -1.19 -5.59 13.26
C LEU A 268 -0.58 -6.42 12.14
N GLU A 269 -0.88 -6.12 10.87
CA GLU A 269 -0.27 -6.83 9.74
C GLU A 269 1.25 -6.58 9.67
N VAL A 270 1.69 -5.33 9.83
CA VAL A 270 3.12 -5.00 9.90
C VAL A 270 3.76 -5.69 11.11
N LEU A 271 3.15 -5.62 12.30
CA LEU A 271 3.70 -6.22 13.51
C LEU A 271 3.80 -7.75 13.42
N ASN A 272 2.79 -8.44 12.88
CA ASN A 272 2.82 -9.89 12.66
C ASN A 272 3.94 -10.26 11.68
N LEU A 273 4.09 -9.52 10.59
CA LEU A 273 5.17 -9.74 9.63
C LEU A 273 6.56 -9.61 10.28
N LEU A 274 6.76 -8.62 11.14
CA LEU A 274 8.04 -8.45 11.86
C LEU A 274 8.29 -9.57 12.87
N LEU A 275 7.24 -10.03 13.56
CA LEU A 275 7.33 -11.15 14.49
C LEU A 275 7.67 -12.46 13.76
N ASP A 276 7.01 -12.72 12.62
CA ASP A 276 7.29 -13.87 11.77
C ASP A 276 8.73 -13.82 11.23
N ALA A 277 9.21 -12.63 10.84
CA ALA A 277 10.57 -12.43 10.38
C ALA A 277 11.60 -12.84 11.44
N VAL A 278 11.49 -12.34 12.66
CA VAL A 278 12.48 -12.66 13.72
C VAL A 278 12.40 -14.09 14.24
N ARG A 279 11.26 -14.78 14.01
CA ARG A 279 11.09 -16.21 14.31
C ARG A 279 11.71 -17.10 13.23
N ASP A 280 11.93 -16.58 12.03
CA ASP A 280 12.60 -17.31 10.96
C ASP A 280 14.11 -17.41 11.25
N PRO A 281 14.68 -18.63 11.34
CA PRO A 281 16.10 -18.82 11.60
C PRO A 281 17.01 -18.23 10.52
N ALA A 282 16.54 -18.12 9.28
CA ALA A 282 17.32 -17.59 8.17
C ALA A 282 17.33 -16.05 8.14
N PHE A 283 16.44 -15.39 8.88
CA PHE A 283 16.41 -13.94 8.96
C PHE A 283 17.48 -13.47 9.94
N PRO A 284 18.50 -12.69 9.53
CA PRO A 284 19.67 -12.44 10.39
C PRO A 284 19.60 -11.16 11.23
N PHE A 285 18.55 -10.34 11.07
CA PHE A 285 18.52 -8.98 11.64
C PHE A 285 17.79 -8.92 12.98
N ARG A 286 18.23 -8.01 13.86
CA ARG A 286 17.44 -7.47 14.97
C ARG A 286 16.53 -6.36 14.44
N ILE A 287 15.38 -6.15 15.08
CA ILE A 287 14.43 -5.11 14.67
C ILE A 287 14.13 -4.16 15.83
N VAL A 288 14.35 -2.87 15.60
CA VAL A 288 13.92 -1.80 16.49
C VAL A 288 12.59 -1.24 15.97
N ILE A 289 11.54 -1.32 16.79
CA ILE A 289 10.23 -0.74 16.54
C ILE A 289 10.07 0.47 17.44
N VAL A 290 9.78 1.63 16.84
CA VAL A 290 9.53 2.86 17.57
C VAL A 290 8.10 3.31 17.33
N SER A 291 7.31 3.37 18.40
CA SER A 291 5.90 3.78 18.30
C SER A 291 5.35 4.36 19.59
N ARG A 292 4.21 5.06 19.51
CA ARG A 292 3.42 5.45 20.69
C ARG A 292 2.83 4.21 21.39
N PRO A 293 2.58 4.26 22.71
CA PRO A 293 1.96 3.16 23.45
C PRO A 293 0.45 3.10 23.18
N GLU A 294 0.02 3.10 21.92
CA GLU A 294 -1.39 2.85 21.60
C GLU A 294 -1.74 1.41 22.00
N ARG A 295 -3.01 1.17 22.32
CA ARG A 295 -3.49 -0.07 22.94
C ARG A 295 -3.07 -1.31 22.16
N GLN A 296 -3.23 -1.29 20.84
CA GLN A 296 -2.91 -2.44 19.97
C GLN A 296 -1.41 -2.79 19.97
N PHE A 297 -0.51 -1.81 20.05
CA PHE A 297 0.93 -2.06 20.15
C PHE A 297 1.29 -2.63 21.51
N THR A 298 0.73 -2.05 22.57
CA THR A 298 0.94 -2.53 23.94
C THR A 298 0.50 -3.98 24.06
N THR A 299 -0.76 -4.28 23.76
CA THR A 299 -1.30 -5.65 23.79
C THR A 299 -0.46 -6.60 22.94
N PHE A 300 -0.13 -6.25 21.70
CA PHE A 300 0.64 -7.15 20.83
C PHE A 300 2.06 -7.42 21.37
N LEU A 301 2.80 -6.38 21.73
CA LEU A 301 4.22 -6.51 22.09
C LEU A 301 4.43 -7.03 23.52
N THR A 302 3.47 -6.83 24.42
CA THR A 302 3.57 -7.33 25.81
C THR A 302 2.82 -8.63 26.08
N GLU A 303 1.87 -9.03 25.23
CA GLU A 303 1.13 -10.30 25.39
C GLU A 303 1.54 -11.31 24.31
N THR A 304 1.42 -10.95 23.03
CA THR A 304 1.67 -11.88 21.90
C THR A 304 3.17 -12.11 21.64
N ALA A 305 3.97 -11.04 21.67
CA ALA A 305 5.40 -11.07 21.35
C ALA A 305 6.30 -10.89 22.59
N SER A 306 5.77 -11.13 23.79
CA SER A 306 6.43 -10.90 25.08
C SER A 306 7.79 -11.59 25.19
N ASN A 307 7.87 -12.85 24.76
CA ASN A 307 9.10 -13.65 24.85
C ASN A 307 10.18 -13.22 23.86
N THR A 308 9.83 -12.42 22.84
CA THR A 308 10.74 -12.00 21.76
C THR A 308 11.11 -10.52 21.85
N THR A 309 10.38 -9.75 22.67
CA THR A 309 10.45 -8.28 22.69
C THR A 309 11.08 -7.74 23.97
N LEU A 310 12.10 -6.90 23.83
CA LEU A 310 12.61 -6.02 24.88
C LEU A 310 11.86 -4.68 24.82
N LYS A 311 11.24 -4.25 25.93
CA LYS A 311 10.52 -2.97 26.00
C LYS A 311 11.40 -1.90 26.64
N LEU A 312 11.63 -0.80 25.91
CA LEU A 312 12.20 0.43 26.43
C LEU A 312 11.13 1.51 26.47
N PHE A 313 10.70 1.90 27.67
CA PHE A 313 9.75 2.98 27.86
C PHE A 313 10.50 4.26 28.25
N LEU A 314 10.27 5.36 27.53
CA LEU A 314 10.81 6.68 27.86
C LEU A 314 10.04 7.28 29.03
N ASP A 315 10.45 6.92 30.24
CA ASP A 315 9.99 7.47 31.51
C ASP A 315 11.12 8.22 32.25
N ASP A 316 10.85 8.53 33.53
CA ASP A 316 11.76 9.24 34.42
C ASP A 316 13.08 8.48 34.68
N LYS A 317 13.20 7.18 34.33
CA LYS A 317 14.46 6.41 34.41
C LYS A 317 15.59 7.14 33.67
N TYR A 318 15.26 7.77 32.54
CA TYR A 318 16.23 8.45 31.69
C TYR A 318 16.33 9.96 31.96
N ASN A 319 15.77 10.45 33.07
CA ASN A 319 15.81 11.85 33.51
C ASN A 319 15.65 12.86 32.36
N PRO A 320 14.49 12.90 31.70
CA PRO A 320 14.28 13.75 30.52
C PRO A 320 14.50 15.23 30.82
N ASP A 321 14.29 15.68 32.05
CA ASP A 321 14.45 17.08 32.45
C ASP A 321 15.92 17.51 32.45
N ALA A 322 16.85 16.64 32.86
CA ALA A 322 18.28 16.92 32.76
C ALA A 322 18.74 17.04 31.30
N ASP A 323 18.26 16.17 30.42
CA ASP A 323 18.56 16.26 28.99
C ASP A 323 17.93 17.52 28.36
N ILE A 324 16.73 17.92 28.78
CA ILE A 324 16.07 19.15 28.33
C ILE A 324 16.85 20.37 28.82
N GLU A 325 17.30 20.38 30.07
CA GLU A 325 18.14 21.46 30.61
C GLU A 325 19.44 21.60 29.82
N LEU A 326 20.11 20.49 29.50
CA LEU A 326 21.31 20.48 28.67
C LEU A 326 21.03 21.07 27.27
N PHE A 327 19.94 20.62 26.64
CA PHE A 327 19.50 21.12 25.34
C PHE A 327 19.19 22.62 25.37
N LEU A 328 18.42 23.09 26.36
CA LEU A 328 18.11 24.51 26.55
C LEU A 328 19.38 25.32 26.76
N ASN A 329 20.30 24.87 27.62
CA ASN A 329 21.57 25.55 27.86
C ASN A 329 22.40 25.76 26.59
N ALA A 330 22.52 24.71 25.76
CA ALA A 330 23.22 24.79 24.49
C ALA A 330 22.55 25.79 23.53
N LYS A 331 21.22 25.74 23.40
CA LYS A 331 20.47 26.63 22.51
C LYS A 331 20.41 28.08 22.98
N PHE A 332 20.32 28.32 24.28
CA PHE A 332 20.49 29.67 24.83
C PHE A 332 21.93 30.17 24.66
N ALA A 333 22.96 29.30 24.70
CA ALA A 333 24.33 29.72 24.40
C ALA A 333 24.52 30.14 22.94
N GLU A 334 23.89 29.45 21.98
CA GLU A 334 23.81 29.90 20.59
C GLU A 334 23.11 31.27 20.48
N MET A 335 21.98 31.43 21.16
CA MET A 335 21.20 32.67 21.16
C MET A 335 21.96 33.84 21.79
N ARG A 336 22.63 33.63 22.92
CA ARG A 336 23.50 34.63 23.56
C ARG A 336 24.57 35.16 22.60
N ARG A 337 25.20 34.26 21.84
CA ARG A 337 26.18 34.63 20.82
C ARG A 337 25.55 35.43 19.69
N ARG A 338 24.38 35.02 19.22
CA ARG A 338 23.64 35.68 18.11
C ARG A 338 23.16 37.09 18.46
N TYR A 339 22.67 37.30 19.68
CA TYR A 339 22.06 38.57 20.13
C TYR A 339 22.95 39.37 21.10
N HIS A 340 24.22 38.97 21.29
CA HIS A 340 25.17 39.59 22.21
C HIS A 340 24.65 39.77 23.65
N LEU A 341 23.98 38.74 24.17
CA LEU A 341 23.36 38.77 25.50
C LEU A 341 24.34 38.34 26.61
N PRO A 342 24.14 38.78 27.86
CA PRO A 342 24.98 38.41 28.98
C PRO A 342 25.03 36.89 29.21
N THR A 343 26.17 36.37 29.68
CA THR A 343 26.32 34.96 30.07
C THR A 343 25.38 34.53 31.18
N SER A 344 24.90 35.48 32.00
CA SER A 344 23.91 35.28 33.05
C SER A 344 22.47 35.15 32.56
N TRP A 345 22.23 35.25 31.24
CA TRP A 345 20.91 35.11 30.64
C TRP A 345 20.76 33.77 29.88
N PRO A 346 19.66 33.02 30.08
CA PRO A 346 18.61 33.22 31.09
C PRO A 346 19.12 32.94 32.51
N THR A 347 18.40 33.43 33.53
CA THR A 347 18.78 33.14 34.92
C THR A 347 18.52 31.67 35.26
N PRO A 348 19.21 31.10 36.28
CA PRO A 348 18.97 29.71 36.69
C PRO A 348 17.51 29.41 37.06
N GLU A 349 16.80 30.36 37.67
CA GLU A 349 15.39 30.23 38.01
C GLU A 349 14.48 30.20 36.77
N GLN A 350 14.77 31.05 35.77
CA GLN A 350 14.07 31.03 34.49
C GLN A 350 14.31 29.71 33.75
N MET A 351 15.54 29.19 33.80
CA MET A 351 15.89 27.89 33.22
C MET A 351 15.10 26.75 33.90
N SER A 352 15.13 26.69 35.23
CA SER A 352 14.39 25.68 35.99
C SER A 352 12.89 25.74 35.73
N THR A 353 12.32 26.95 35.58
CA THR A 353 10.91 27.13 35.22
C THR A 353 10.60 26.60 33.82
N LEU A 354 11.47 26.83 32.83
CA LEU A 354 11.29 26.31 31.47
C LEU A 354 11.36 24.78 31.43
N VAL A 355 12.31 24.19 32.16
CA VAL A 355 12.44 22.73 32.29
C VAL A 355 11.18 22.15 32.92
N ALA A 356 10.71 22.74 34.03
CA ALA A 356 9.47 22.31 34.68
C ALA A 356 8.24 22.41 33.76
N LYS A 357 8.11 23.51 33.00
CA LYS A 357 7.04 23.68 32.00
C LYS A 357 7.14 22.72 30.83
N ALA A 358 8.34 22.24 30.49
CA ALA A 358 8.53 21.25 29.44
C ALA A 358 7.96 19.87 29.82
N SER A 359 7.88 19.54 31.12
CA SER A 359 7.25 18.30 31.61
C SER A 359 7.73 17.06 30.85
N GLY A 360 9.06 16.91 30.75
CA GLY A 360 9.72 15.82 30.01
C GLY A 360 9.53 15.81 28.47
N GLN A 361 8.93 16.85 27.87
CA GLN A 361 8.64 16.92 26.43
C GLN A 361 9.57 17.90 25.69
N PHE A 362 10.49 17.35 24.91
CA PHE A 362 11.37 18.10 24.01
C PHE A 362 10.62 18.99 23.02
N ILE A 363 9.43 18.60 22.58
CA ILE A 363 8.64 19.42 21.66
C ILE A 363 8.26 20.77 22.26
N TYR A 364 8.00 20.84 23.58
CA TYR A 364 7.75 22.10 24.26
C TYR A 364 9.01 22.96 24.23
N ALA A 365 10.14 22.43 24.70
CA ALA A 365 11.41 23.15 24.73
C ALA A 365 11.81 23.66 23.33
N ALA A 366 11.70 22.83 22.29
CA ALA A 366 12.00 23.21 20.92
C ALA A 366 11.04 24.31 20.40
N THR A 367 9.74 24.20 20.67
CA THR A 367 8.74 25.21 20.25
C THR A 367 8.97 26.53 20.98
N ALA A 368 9.23 26.49 22.29
CA ALA A 368 9.53 27.66 23.10
C ALA A 368 10.81 28.37 22.61
N LEU A 369 11.88 27.62 22.32
CA LEU A 369 13.12 28.18 21.79
C LEU A 369 12.93 28.85 20.42
N ARG A 370 12.17 28.23 19.50
CA ARG A 370 11.83 28.88 18.23
C ARG A 370 10.99 30.13 18.43
N PHE A 371 10.02 30.08 19.35
CA PHE A 371 9.22 31.26 19.67
C PHE A 371 10.06 32.40 20.25
N ILE A 372 11.04 32.09 21.11
CA ILE A 372 11.93 33.08 21.76
C ILE A 372 12.99 33.61 20.79
N GLY A 373 13.51 32.75 19.91
CA GLY A 373 14.61 33.08 19.01
C GLY A 373 14.18 33.69 17.69
N ASP A 374 13.07 33.22 17.13
CA ASP A 374 12.63 33.57 15.77
C ASP A 374 11.37 34.45 15.78
N GLY A 375 10.91 34.88 16.96
CA GLY A 375 9.71 35.68 17.08
C GLY A 375 9.91 37.18 16.86
N ALA A 376 8.80 37.93 16.86
CA ALA A 376 8.78 39.34 16.44
C ALA A 376 9.39 40.34 17.44
N GLN A 377 9.83 39.90 18.62
CA GLN A 377 10.31 40.73 19.73
C GLN A 377 11.68 40.25 20.21
N LEU A 378 12.35 41.05 21.05
CA LEU A 378 13.63 40.66 21.64
C LEU A 378 13.48 39.36 22.46
N PRO A 379 14.49 38.45 22.42
CA PRO A 379 14.42 37.16 23.12
C PRO A 379 14.08 37.26 24.61
N GLN A 380 14.52 38.32 25.29
CA GLN A 380 14.20 38.54 26.71
C GLN A 380 12.71 38.79 26.95
N VAL A 381 12.05 39.53 26.06
CA VAL A 381 10.61 39.80 26.15
C VAL A 381 9.83 38.53 25.89
N GLN A 382 10.22 37.77 24.88
CA GLN A 382 9.53 36.53 24.52
C GLN A 382 9.74 35.43 25.56
N LEU A 383 10.92 35.35 26.17
CA LEU A 383 11.16 34.47 27.30
C LEU A 383 10.20 34.79 28.46
N ASN A 384 10.04 36.06 28.82
CA ASN A 384 9.11 36.46 29.89
C ASN A 384 7.66 36.12 29.56
N ILE A 385 7.26 36.19 28.28
CA ILE A 385 5.94 35.76 27.82
C ILE A 385 5.76 34.25 28.07
N VAL A 386 6.72 33.42 27.62
CA VAL A 386 6.66 31.96 27.79
C VAL A 386 6.59 31.57 29.27
N LEU A 387 7.39 32.22 30.10
CA LEU A 387 7.40 32.00 31.56
C LEU A 387 6.07 32.42 32.23
N GLY A 388 5.45 33.50 31.73
CA GLY A 388 4.22 34.08 32.28
C GLY A 388 2.91 33.43 31.81
N LEU A 389 2.95 32.40 30.96
CA LEU A 389 1.75 31.69 30.51
C LEU A 389 1.10 30.94 31.69
N VAL A 390 -0.11 31.38 32.07
CA VAL A 390 -0.95 30.79 33.12
C VAL A 390 -2.00 29.88 32.48
N ILE A 391 -2.16 28.68 33.03
CA ILE A 391 -3.14 27.68 32.58
C ILE A 391 -4.45 27.87 33.37
N GLU A 392 -5.54 28.19 32.68
CA GLU A 392 -6.83 28.54 33.32
C GLU A 392 -7.65 27.33 33.84
N ASN A 393 -7.30 26.07 33.50
CA ASN A 393 -8.09 24.88 33.85
C ASN A 393 -7.24 23.73 34.44
N HIS A 394 -7.28 23.52 35.75
CA HIS A 394 -6.54 22.44 36.43
C HIS A 394 -7.29 21.10 36.54
N SER A 395 -8.47 20.95 35.91
CA SER A 395 -9.37 19.81 36.18
C SER A 395 -8.96 18.49 35.51
N GLU A 396 -8.05 18.48 34.53
CA GLU A 396 -7.54 17.25 33.91
C GLU A 396 -6.02 17.31 33.70
N ARG A 397 -5.28 16.30 34.16
CA ARG A 397 -3.82 16.17 33.95
C ARG A 397 -3.52 15.85 32.48
N ASN A 398 -3.59 16.84 31.60
CA ASN A 398 -3.12 16.72 30.22
C ASN A 398 -1.60 17.00 30.19
N PRO A 399 -0.74 16.03 29.83
CA PRO A 399 0.70 16.28 29.73
C PRO A 399 1.04 17.35 28.69
N PHE A 400 0.20 17.57 27.67
CA PHE A 400 0.42 18.60 26.65
C PHE A 400 -0.10 19.99 27.03
N GLN A 401 -0.60 20.19 28.25
CA GLN A 401 -1.31 21.43 28.60
C GLN A 401 -0.45 22.70 28.46
N GLU A 402 0.82 22.63 28.84
CA GLU A 402 1.78 23.74 28.66
C GLU A 402 2.08 24.00 27.17
N LEU A 403 2.19 22.94 26.37
CA LEU A 403 2.38 23.04 24.92
C LEU A 403 1.14 23.63 24.23
N ASP A 404 -0.05 23.18 24.61
CA ASP A 404 -1.33 23.63 24.09
C ASP A 404 -1.56 25.12 24.44
N ALA A 405 -1.16 25.55 25.65
CA ALA A 405 -1.18 26.95 26.06
C ALA A 405 -0.22 27.81 25.21
N LEU A 406 0.98 27.29 24.92
CA LEU A 406 1.95 27.96 24.06
C LEU A 406 1.43 28.08 22.61
N TYR A 407 0.88 27.00 22.03
CA TYR A 407 0.26 27.04 20.69
C TYR A 407 -0.89 28.05 20.64
N LEU A 408 -1.77 28.02 21.64
CA LEU A 408 -2.90 28.95 21.72
C LEU A 408 -2.44 30.40 21.81
N HIS A 409 -1.40 30.68 22.60
CA HIS A 409 -0.82 32.01 22.70
C HIS A 409 -0.27 32.50 21.36
N ILE A 410 0.53 31.65 20.69
CA ILE A 410 1.14 31.98 19.39
C ILE A 410 0.04 32.28 18.35
N LEU A 411 -1.00 31.44 18.26
CA LEU A 411 -2.09 31.64 17.32
C LEU A 411 -2.92 32.90 17.63
N ARG A 412 -3.19 33.18 18.91
CA ARG A 412 -3.92 34.39 19.33
C ARG A 412 -3.17 35.69 19.06
N ALA A 413 -1.84 35.64 18.97
CA ALA A 413 -1.02 36.80 18.67
C ALA A 413 -1.07 37.20 17.19
N CYS A 414 -1.62 36.36 16.31
CA CYS A 414 -1.75 36.66 14.89
C CYS A 414 -2.89 37.63 14.57
N PRO A 415 -2.80 38.40 13.46
CA PRO A 415 -3.82 39.37 13.08
C PRO A 415 -5.21 38.78 12.89
N ASP A 416 -5.28 37.54 12.42
CA ASP A 416 -6.51 36.75 12.30
C ASP A 416 -6.21 35.29 12.66
N PRO A 417 -6.43 34.89 13.93
CA PRO A 417 -6.16 33.54 14.40
C PRO A 417 -6.98 32.47 13.66
N MET A 418 -8.19 32.82 13.21
CA MET A 418 -9.09 31.89 12.54
C MET A 418 -8.65 31.64 11.10
N ALA A 419 -8.36 32.70 10.35
CA ALA A 419 -7.79 32.57 9.01
C ALA A 419 -6.42 31.86 9.07
N THR A 420 -5.58 32.17 10.06
CA THR A 420 -4.28 31.50 10.23
C THR A 420 -4.45 29.98 10.44
N ALA A 421 -5.39 29.57 11.30
CA ALA A 421 -5.71 28.16 11.51
C ALA A 421 -6.30 27.49 10.25
N GLU A 422 -7.14 28.19 9.48
CA GLU A 422 -7.65 27.72 8.19
C GLU A 422 -6.51 27.49 7.18
N TRP A 423 -5.57 28.44 7.06
CA TRP A 423 -4.42 28.32 6.16
C TRP A 423 -3.50 27.17 6.54
N ILE A 424 -3.18 27.03 7.84
CA ILE A 424 -2.42 25.87 8.32
C ILE A 424 -3.15 24.58 7.95
N THR A 425 -4.46 24.49 8.23
CA THR A 425 -5.24 23.28 7.93
C THR A 425 -5.36 23.01 6.43
N ALA A 426 -5.42 24.04 5.58
CA ALA A 426 -5.50 23.90 4.13
C ALA A 426 -4.18 23.39 3.52
N VAL A 427 -3.05 23.96 3.96
CA VAL A 427 -1.70 23.54 3.57
C VAL A 427 -1.36 22.16 4.14
N ASP A 428 -1.86 21.87 5.33
CA ASP A 428 -1.60 20.63 6.08
C ASP A 428 -2.66 19.52 5.84
N GLY A 429 -3.69 19.80 5.04
CA GLY A 429 -4.90 18.99 4.97
C GLY A 429 -4.77 17.68 4.19
N GLU A 430 -4.16 17.72 2.99
CA GLU A 430 -3.91 16.51 2.19
C GLU A 430 -2.43 16.39 1.79
N TRP A 431 -1.93 15.17 1.81
CA TRP A 431 -0.51 14.85 1.58
C TRP A 431 0.05 15.41 0.26
N HIS A 432 -0.70 15.33 -0.84
CA HIS A 432 -0.28 15.83 -2.16
C HIS A 432 -0.16 17.35 -2.18
N LEU A 433 -0.89 18.04 -1.30
CA LEU A 433 -0.88 19.48 -1.15
C LEU A 433 0.32 19.96 -0.33
N ARG A 434 0.80 19.16 0.64
CA ARG A 434 1.98 19.47 1.48
C ARG A 434 3.29 19.57 0.72
N ARG A 435 3.40 18.93 -0.46
CA ARG A 435 4.61 19.00 -1.31
C ARG A 435 4.64 20.20 -2.24
N LEU A 436 3.52 20.89 -2.39
CA LEU A 436 3.44 22.03 -3.30
C LEU A 436 4.29 23.19 -2.77
N PRO A 437 5.03 23.88 -3.64
CA PRO A 437 5.84 25.01 -3.22
C PRO A 437 4.99 26.09 -2.54
N ALA A 438 5.57 26.80 -1.58
CA ALA A 438 4.92 27.96 -0.95
C ALA A 438 4.49 29.00 -2.00
N HIS A 439 5.28 29.15 -3.07
CA HIS A 439 4.95 30.01 -4.22
C HIS A 439 3.61 29.62 -4.89
N PHE A 440 3.35 28.34 -5.10
CA PHE A 440 2.07 27.87 -5.63
C PHE A 440 0.92 28.27 -4.69
N TRP A 441 1.10 28.06 -3.38
CA TRP A 441 0.08 28.39 -2.39
C TRP A 441 -0.23 29.88 -2.30
N ARG A 442 0.74 30.76 -2.53
CA ARG A 442 0.53 32.22 -2.65
C ARG A 442 -0.45 32.51 -3.78
N GLN A 443 -0.15 31.98 -4.97
CA GLN A 443 -0.97 32.19 -6.16
C GLN A 443 -2.36 31.52 -6.08
N PHE A 444 -2.46 30.43 -5.31
CA PHE A 444 -3.68 29.63 -5.22
C PHE A 444 -4.66 30.12 -4.15
N ILE A 445 -4.19 30.52 -2.96
CA ILE A 445 -5.06 30.87 -1.82
C ILE A 445 -5.26 32.37 -1.66
N GLU A 446 -4.25 33.21 -1.97
CA GLU A 446 -4.33 34.65 -1.72
C GLU A 446 -5.42 35.33 -2.56
N TRP A 447 -6.19 36.19 -1.91
CA TRP A 447 -7.13 37.11 -2.55
C TRP A 447 -6.48 38.46 -2.83
N VAL A 448 -5.58 38.87 -1.94
CA VAL A 448 -4.80 40.10 -2.03
C VAL A 448 -3.33 39.74 -1.80
N PRO A 449 -2.39 40.28 -2.60
CA PRO A 449 -0.97 40.00 -2.40
C PRO A 449 -0.52 40.25 -0.96
N GLY A 450 0.14 39.26 -0.36
CA GLY A 450 0.72 39.35 1.00
C GLY A 450 -0.17 38.83 2.12
N GLU A 451 -1.31 38.19 1.82
CA GLU A 451 -2.12 37.49 2.82
C GLU A 451 -1.37 36.32 3.46
N MET A 452 -0.56 35.58 2.70
CA MET A 452 0.24 34.49 3.25
C MET A 452 1.27 35.01 4.25
N GLU A 453 2.00 36.07 3.91
CA GLU A 453 2.97 36.69 4.81
C GLU A 453 2.27 37.30 6.02
N ARG A 454 1.06 37.87 5.87
CA ARG A 454 0.27 38.42 6.98
C ARG A 454 -0.19 37.36 7.96
N PHE A 455 -0.62 36.18 7.49
CA PHE A 455 -1.21 35.14 8.34
C PHE A 455 -0.19 34.11 8.81
N LEU A 456 0.72 33.67 7.96
CA LEU A 456 1.72 32.64 8.32
C LEU A 456 3.06 33.26 8.76
N GLY A 457 3.36 34.49 8.34
CA GLY A 457 4.60 35.18 8.74
C GLY A 457 4.66 35.56 10.21
N CYS A 458 3.54 35.54 10.95
CA CYS A 458 3.51 35.77 12.40
C CYS A 458 3.87 34.52 13.24
N ILE A 459 4.02 33.34 12.63
CA ILE A 459 4.21 32.05 13.34
C ILE A 459 5.42 31.21 12.89
N PRO A 460 6.61 31.81 12.72
CA PRO A 460 7.81 31.07 12.34
C PRO A 460 8.21 30.00 13.37
N SER A 461 7.64 30.05 14.58
CA SER A 461 7.86 29.03 15.62
C SER A 461 7.12 27.72 15.39
N LEU A 462 6.02 27.75 14.63
CA LEU A 462 5.12 26.61 14.40
C LEU A 462 5.33 25.96 13.02
N LEU A 463 5.75 26.75 12.05
CA LEU A 463 6.02 26.30 10.69
C LEU A 463 7.21 27.03 10.07
N PHE A 464 7.81 26.41 9.08
CA PHE A 464 8.73 27.03 8.17
C PHE A 464 7.95 27.62 6.99
N LEU A 465 8.07 28.93 6.81
CA LEU A 465 7.56 29.66 5.64
C LEU A 465 8.76 30.06 4.77
N PRO A 466 8.91 29.47 3.58
CA PRO A 466 9.96 29.85 2.64
C PRO A 466 9.85 31.33 2.24
N PRO A 467 10.98 32.04 2.06
CA PRO A 467 10.97 33.42 1.61
C PRO A 467 10.27 33.56 0.23
N PRO A 468 9.73 34.74 -0.12
CA PRO A 468 9.05 34.95 -1.40
C PRO A 468 9.88 34.59 -2.65
N GLU A 469 11.21 34.73 -2.54
CA GLU A 469 12.20 34.38 -3.57
C GLU A 469 12.32 32.86 -3.78
N ASP A 470 12.01 32.05 -2.77
CA ASP A 470 12.11 30.58 -2.84
C ASP A 470 10.86 30.00 -3.51
N ARG A 471 11.07 29.50 -4.73
CA ARG A 471 10.03 28.98 -5.62
C ARG A 471 9.77 27.49 -5.47
N GLN A 472 10.64 26.77 -4.77
CA GLN A 472 10.62 25.29 -4.77
C GLN A 472 10.23 24.73 -3.40
N SER A 473 10.61 25.40 -2.32
CA SER A 473 10.36 24.88 -0.99
C SER A 473 8.87 24.91 -0.63
N PRO A 474 8.32 23.83 -0.05
CA PRO A 474 6.98 23.83 0.51
C PRO A 474 6.92 24.52 1.88
N ILE A 475 5.72 24.88 2.32
CA ILE A 475 5.45 25.27 3.71
C ILE A 475 5.53 24.01 4.58
N ARG A 476 6.31 24.02 5.67
CA ARG A 476 6.51 22.83 6.53
C ARG A 476 6.07 23.11 7.95
N VAL A 477 5.04 22.44 8.43
CA VAL A 477 4.69 22.44 9.87
C VAL A 477 5.69 21.54 10.61
N TYR A 478 6.27 22.01 11.72
CA TYR A 478 7.42 21.34 12.35
C TYR A 478 7.07 20.04 13.09
N HIS A 479 5.83 19.88 13.56
CA HIS A 479 5.47 18.71 14.36
C HIS A 479 3.98 18.39 14.32
N LYS A 480 3.66 17.09 14.24
CA LYS A 480 2.29 16.54 14.22
C LYS A 480 1.44 16.95 15.43
N SER A 481 2.06 17.32 16.56
CA SER A 481 1.30 17.79 17.72
C SER A 481 0.52 19.06 17.47
N LEU A 482 0.94 19.93 16.54
CA LEU A 482 0.17 21.10 16.16
C LEU A 482 -1.09 20.71 15.40
N HIS A 483 -0.98 19.77 14.45
CA HIS A 483 -2.14 19.23 13.75
C HIS A 483 -3.11 18.54 14.71
N ASP A 484 -2.60 17.69 15.61
CA ASP A 484 -3.43 17.04 16.64
C ASP A 484 -4.10 18.11 17.55
N PHE A 485 -3.41 19.21 17.87
CA PHE A 485 -3.97 20.33 18.63
C PHE A 485 -5.14 21.00 17.89
N LEU A 486 -4.97 21.27 16.60
CA LEU A 486 -5.99 21.91 15.75
C LEU A 486 -7.19 20.98 15.43
N THR A 487 -7.00 19.66 15.49
CA THR A 487 -8.01 18.69 15.03
C THR A 487 -8.66 17.85 16.14
N THR A 488 -7.93 17.53 17.22
CA THR A 488 -8.35 16.52 18.21
C THR A 488 -8.30 16.97 19.67
N ARG A 489 -7.41 17.90 20.07
CA ARG A 489 -7.10 18.13 21.50
C ARG A 489 -7.72 19.38 22.15
N ASN A 490 -8.07 20.43 21.40
CA ASN A 490 -8.59 21.66 22.01
C ASN A 490 -10.05 21.94 21.63
N SER A 491 -10.95 21.96 22.60
CA SER A 491 -12.40 22.12 22.40
C SER A 491 -12.87 23.58 22.26
N THR A 492 -12.10 24.61 22.62
CA THR A 492 -12.64 25.99 22.67
C THR A 492 -12.51 26.75 21.36
N LEU A 493 -11.34 26.74 20.71
CA LEU A 493 -11.19 27.30 19.36
C LEU A 493 -11.79 26.39 18.30
N VAL A 494 -11.62 25.06 18.44
CA VAL A 494 -12.16 24.08 17.49
C VAL A 494 -13.68 24.01 17.55
N SER A 495 -14.34 24.23 18.70
CA SER A 495 -15.82 24.30 18.73
C SER A 495 -16.36 25.54 18.03
N VAL A 496 -15.65 26.68 18.08
CA VAL A 496 -16.00 27.89 17.32
C VAL A 496 -15.73 27.69 15.82
N PHE A 497 -14.57 27.10 15.48
CA PHE A 497 -14.18 26.74 14.12
C PHE A 497 -15.17 25.75 13.48
N ILE A 498 -15.51 24.67 14.18
CA ILE A 498 -16.48 23.64 13.74
C ILE A 498 -17.91 24.20 13.66
N LYS A 499 -18.32 25.07 14.59
CA LYS A 499 -19.67 25.70 14.55
C LYS A 499 -19.84 26.66 13.37
N ILE A 500 -18.80 27.36 12.96
CA ILE A 500 -18.89 28.38 11.89
C ILE A 500 -18.59 27.77 10.51
N TYR A 501 -17.62 26.85 10.41
CA TYR A 501 -17.08 26.38 9.13
C TYR A 501 -17.20 24.87 8.86
N GLY A 502 -17.62 24.06 9.85
CA GLY A 502 -17.70 22.60 9.74
C GLY A 502 -16.42 21.88 10.20
N PRO A 503 -16.39 20.53 10.22
CA PRO A 503 -15.23 19.75 10.70
C PRO A 503 -13.96 20.04 9.88
N PRO A 504 -12.75 20.01 10.48
CA PRO A 504 -11.48 20.43 9.87
C PRO A 504 -11.03 19.64 8.64
N HIS A 505 -11.70 18.54 8.29
CA HIS A 505 -11.50 17.81 7.03
C HIS A 505 -12.29 18.41 5.86
N GLN A 506 -13.10 19.44 6.10
CA GLN A 506 -13.78 20.22 5.07
C GLN A 506 -12.85 21.38 4.69
N TRP A 507 -12.38 21.37 3.44
CA TRP A 507 -11.73 22.50 2.81
C TRP A 507 -12.58 23.77 2.99
N PRO A 508 -11.98 24.98 3.09
CA PRO A 508 -12.73 26.21 3.32
C PRO A 508 -13.90 26.33 2.34
N ARG A 509 -15.09 26.72 2.84
CA ARG A 509 -16.36 26.80 2.06
C ARG A 509 -16.24 27.52 0.71
N ASN A 510 -15.24 28.38 0.53
CA ASN A 510 -15.02 29.20 -0.68
C ASN A 510 -14.04 28.59 -1.71
N SER A 511 -13.48 27.41 -1.46
CA SER A 511 -12.39 26.87 -2.27
C SER A 511 -12.82 26.30 -3.64
N VAL A 512 -14.06 25.81 -3.75
CA VAL A 512 -14.65 25.42 -5.04
C VAL A 512 -14.79 26.64 -5.96
N GLY A 513 -15.21 27.79 -5.41
CA GLY A 513 -15.23 29.05 -6.13
C GLY A 513 -13.84 29.54 -6.59
N ARG A 514 -12.77 29.23 -5.84
CA ARG A 514 -11.38 29.54 -6.22
C ARG A 514 -10.93 28.75 -7.43
N VAL A 515 -11.16 27.44 -7.43
CA VAL A 515 -10.87 26.55 -8.56
C VAL A 515 -11.60 27.04 -9.82
N PHE A 516 -12.88 27.41 -9.71
CA PHE A 516 -13.63 27.96 -10.84
C PHE A 516 -13.07 29.28 -11.38
N ARG A 517 -12.64 30.19 -10.51
CA ARG A 517 -12.02 31.45 -10.96
C ARG A 517 -10.68 31.22 -11.64
N ILE A 518 -9.87 30.28 -11.14
CA ILE A 518 -8.63 29.88 -11.81
C ILE A 518 -8.92 29.35 -13.22
N ILE A 519 -9.98 28.54 -13.34
CA ILE A 519 -10.44 27.98 -14.61
C ILE A 519 -10.90 29.07 -15.60
N GLN A 520 -11.69 30.03 -15.12
CA GLN A 520 -12.18 31.15 -15.93
C GLN A 520 -11.05 32.10 -16.35
N ASN A 521 -10.09 32.33 -15.46
CA ASN A 521 -8.97 33.23 -15.70
C ASN A 521 -7.84 32.59 -16.52
N LYS A 522 -7.93 31.28 -16.80
CA LYS A 522 -6.85 30.51 -17.45
C LYS A 522 -5.53 30.61 -16.68
N GLY A 523 -5.58 30.72 -15.35
CA GLY A 523 -4.42 31.04 -14.51
C GLY A 523 -4.81 31.48 -13.10
N PRO A 524 -3.82 31.81 -12.23
CA PRO A 524 -4.08 32.18 -10.84
C PRO A 524 -4.96 33.43 -10.71
N VAL A 525 -5.67 33.57 -9.58
CA VAL A 525 -6.54 34.73 -9.32
C VAL A 525 -5.72 36.02 -9.24
N ILE A 526 -4.53 35.93 -8.64
CA ILE A 526 -3.51 36.98 -8.69
C ILE A 526 -2.63 36.71 -9.93
N PRO A 527 -2.54 37.62 -10.90
CA PRO A 527 -1.76 37.41 -12.12
C PRO A 527 -0.30 37.06 -11.82
N ALA A 528 0.20 36.03 -12.48
CA ALA A 528 1.61 35.64 -12.40
C ALA A 528 2.52 36.73 -12.97
N CYS A 529 3.67 36.98 -12.33
CA CYS A 529 4.60 38.04 -12.72
C CYS A 529 5.30 37.76 -14.05
N THR A 530 5.50 36.47 -14.39
CA THR A 530 6.10 36.04 -15.65
C THR A 530 5.29 34.92 -16.30
N GLN A 531 5.52 34.70 -17.60
CA GLN A 531 4.91 33.57 -18.32
C GLN A 531 5.41 32.22 -17.79
N GLN A 532 6.65 32.14 -17.32
CA GLN A 532 7.16 30.94 -16.66
C GLN A 532 6.40 30.64 -15.36
N ASP A 533 6.17 31.65 -14.51
CA ASP A 533 5.43 31.48 -13.25
C ASP A 533 3.98 31.06 -13.50
N HIS A 534 3.40 31.50 -14.63
CA HIS A 534 2.08 31.10 -15.07
C HIS A 534 2.04 29.62 -15.48
N GLU A 535 3.03 29.16 -16.26
CA GLU A 535 3.13 27.76 -16.68
C GLU A 535 3.45 26.81 -15.51
N GLU A 536 4.33 27.21 -14.58
CA GLU A 536 4.64 26.45 -13.37
C GLU A 536 3.41 26.31 -12.45
N PHE A 537 2.67 27.40 -12.25
CA PHE A 537 1.40 27.36 -11.52
C PHE A 537 0.41 26.39 -12.16
N LEU A 538 0.24 26.47 -13.49
CA LEU A 538 -0.67 25.60 -14.21
C LEU A 538 -0.24 24.14 -14.10
N ALA A 539 1.05 23.82 -14.24
CA ALA A 539 1.55 22.45 -14.07
C ALA A 539 1.21 21.88 -12.68
N HIS A 540 1.44 22.66 -11.62
CA HIS A 540 1.08 22.26 -10.26
C HIS A 540 -0.44 22.15 -10.08
N PHE A 541 -1.22 23.13 -10.54
CA PHE A 541 -2.68 23.14 -10.47
C PHE A 541 -3.30 21.94 -11.19
N LEU A 542 -2.82 21.60 -12.39
CA LEU A 542 -3.27 20.44 -13.16
C LEU A 542 -2.94 19.12 -12.44
N SER A 543 -1.81 19.04 -11.74
CA SER A 543 -1.41 17.83 -10.99
C SER A 543 -2.30 17.50 -9.78
N ILE A 544 -3.00 18.50 -9.23
CA ILE A 544 -3.88 18.35 -8.05
C ILE A 544 -5.36 18.47 -8.39
N SER A 545 -5.69 18.76 -9.65
CA SER A 545 -7.05 19.03 -10.11
C SER A 545 -8.00 17.85 -9.92
N ILE A 546 -7.51 16.61 -10.09
CA ILE A 546 -8.27 15.36 -9.92
C ILE A 546 -8.92 15.27 -8.53
N ALA A 547 -8.17 15.62 -7.48
CA ALA A 547 -8.66 15.63 -6.12
C ALA A 547 -9.81 16.64 -5.95
N PHE A 548 -9.74 17.78 -6.64
CA PHE A 548 -10.80 18.80 -6.65
C PHE A 548 -12.04 18.36 -7.42
N TRP A 549 -11.87 17.70 -8.56
CA TRP A 549 -12.98 17.23 -9.40
C TRP A 549 -13.88 16.21 -8.71
N SER A 550 -13.29 15.35 -7.86
CA SER A 550 -14.05 14.39 -7.04
C SER A 550 -15.06 15.03 -6.07
N ARG A 551 -14.93 16.34 -5.80
CA ARG A 551 -15.69 17.09 -4.79
C ARG A 551 -16.77 18.01 -5.37
N VAL A 552 -16.83 18.17 -6.70
CA VAL A 552 -17.87 18.95 -7.40
C VAL A 552 -19.18 18.16 -7.39
N LYS A 553 -20.12 18.54 -6.53
CA LYS A 553 -21.36 17.76 -6.28
C LYS A 553 -22.65 18.50 -6.63
N THR A 554 -22.64 19.82 -6.76
CA THR A 554 -23.87 20.60 -6.96
C THR A 554 -24.15 20.91 -8.43
N SER A 555 -25.43 21.12 -8.76
CA SER A 555 -25.90 21.46 -10.11
C SER A 555 -25.41 22.83 -10.60
N GLU A 556 -25.14 23.76 -9.68
CA GLU A 556 -24.65 25.11 -9.97
C GLU A 556 -23.16 25.08 -10.36
N ASP A 557 -22.35 24.29 -9.65
CA ASP A 557 -20.93 24.08 -9.95
C ASP A 557 -20.73 23.48 -11.36
N LYS A 558 -21.58 22.52 -11.75
CA LYS A 558 -21.59 21.94 -13.10
C LYS A 558 -21.94 22.97 -14.18
N ARG A 559 -22.82 23.92 -13.89
CA ARG A 559 -23.27 24.97 -14.83
C ARG A 559 -22.19 26.02 -15.08
N ILE A 560 -21.40 26.35 -14.05
CA ILE A 560 -20.25 27.26 -14.13
C ILE A 560 -19.07 26.62 -14.87
N PHE A 561 -18.88 25.30 -14.75
CA PHE A 561 -17.90 24.57 -15.57
C PHE A 561 -18.23 24.63 -17.07
N LEU A 562 -19.51 24.41 -17.42
CA LEU A 562 -20.00 24.45 -18.80
C LEU A 562 -19.91 25.84 -19.45
N SER A 563 -19.67 26.91 -18.68
CA SER A 563 -19.43 28.27 -19.19
C SER A 563 -17.95 28.61 -19.40
N SER A 564 -17.03 27.66 -19.14
CA SER A 564 -15.58 27.82 -19.34
C SER A 564 -15.09 27.27 -20.70
N ASP A 565 -13.91 27.72 -21.17
CA ASP A 565 -13.29 27.28 -22.41
C ASP A 565 -12.68 25.86 -22.26
N ALA A 566 -13.52 24.84 -22.40
CA ALA A 566 -13.14 23.43 -22.22
C ALA A 566 -12.00 22.98 -23.14
N ARG A 567 -11.88 23.56 -24.34
CA ARG A 567 -10.83 23.21 -25.30
C ARG A 567 -9.44 23.59 -24.78
N TRP A 568 -9.33 24.77 -24.19
CA TRP A 568 -8.06 25.26 -23.63
C TRP A 568 -7.53 24.37 -22.51
N TRP A 569 -8.40 23.90 -21.61
CA TRP A 569 -7.97 23.03 -20.51
C TRP A 569 -7.65 21.60 -21.01
N ILE A 570 -8.40 21.05 -21.97
CA ILE A 570 -8.12 19.73 -22.56
C ILE A 570 -6.75 19.70 -23.24
N ASP A 571 -6.43 20.70 -24.05
CA ASP A 571 -5.14 20.79 -24.75
C ASP A 571 -3.96 20.81 -23.73
N ARG A 572 -4.13 21.48 -22.58
CA ARG A 572 -3.12 21.54 -21.52
C ARG A 572 -2.93 20.23 -20.72
N TYR A 573 -3.97 19.41 -20.56
CA TYR A 573 -3.81 18.07 -19.97
C TYR A 573 -3.15 17.07 -20.92
N LEU A 574 -3.35 17.23 -22.23
CA LEU A 574 -2.70 16.41 -23.26
C LEU A 574 -1.20 16.65 -23.37
N ASP A 575 -0.76 17.89 -23.14
CA ASP A 575 0.66 18.27 -23.16
C ASP A 575 1.43 17.87 -21.87
N ALA A 576 0.72 17.46 -20.80
CA ALA A 576 1.29 17.26 -19.46
C ALA A 576 1.39 15.76 -19.05
N ASP A 577 2.43 15.05 -19.50
CA ASP A 577 2.87 13.69 -19.05
C ASP A 577 1.80 12.55 -19.14
N GLU A 578 2.21 11.27 -19.03
CA GLU A 578 1.33 10.07 -19.05
C GLU A 578 0.20 10.16 -18.00
N ARG A 579 0.45 10.83 -16.86
CA ARG A 579 -0.56 11.09 -15.81
C ARG A 579 -1.65 12.07 -16.25
N GLY A 580 -1.38 13.00 -17.16
CA GLY A 580 -2.38 13.92 -17.70
C GLY A 580 -3.47 13.21 -18.50
N VAL A 581 -3.11 12.11 -19.18
CA VAL A 581 -4.02 11.27 -19.96
C VAL A 581 -4.95 10.43 -19.06
N GLU A 582 -4.45 9.84 -17.98
CA GLU A 582 -5.28 9.18 -16.96
C GLU A 582 -6.21 10.18 -16.24
N SER A 583 -5.71 11.37 -15.93
CA SER A 583 -6.47 12.47 -15.31
C SER A 583 -7.64 12.91 -16.18
N MET A 584 -7.43 13.01 -17.50
CA MET A 584 -8.49 13.27 -18.47
C MET A 584 -9.52 12.15 -18.52
N TRP A 585 -9.09 10.89 -18.47
CA TRP A 585 -9.98 9.75 -18.45
C TRP A 585 -10.95 9.80 -17.26
N TYR A 586 -10.46 10.16 -16.07
CA TYR A 586 -11.27 10.31 -14.85
C TYR A 586 -12.23 11.51 -14.89
N LEU A 587 -11.83 12.59 -15.57
CA LEU A 587 -12.66 13.78 -15.77
C LEU A 587 -13.79 13.52 -16.78
N LEU A 588 -13.51 12.77 -17.85
CA LEU A 588 -14.45 12.44 -18.92
C LEU A 588 -15.51 11.42 -18.47
N ASP A 589 -15.15 10.51 -17.57
CA ASP A 589 -16.03 9.48 -17.01
C ASP A 589 -17.17 10.05 -16.13
N ARG A 590 -16.99 11.23 -15.52
CA ARG A 590 -17.94 11.81 -14.54
C ARG A 590 -18.82 12.97 -15.04
N VAL A 591 -18.68 13.41 -16.29
CA VAL A 591 -19.38 14.61 -16.84
C VAL A 591 -20.65 14.28 -17.67
N HIS A 592 -21.23 13.08 -17.53
CA HIS A 592 -22.53 12.59 -18.08
C HIS A 592 -22.59 11.97 -19.50
N ASP A 593 -23.41 10.91 -19.54
CA ASP A 593 -24.19 10.19 -20.57
C ASP A 593 -23.46 9.22 -21.55
N PRO A 594 -23.74 7.89 -21.52
CA PRO A 594 -22.99 6.85 -22.24
C PRO A 594 -23.11 6.86 -23.78
N LEU A 595 -24.01 7.64 -24.37
CA LEU A 595 -24.36 7.51 -25.80
C LEU A 595 -23.53 8.37 -26.77
N THR A 596 -22.42 8.98 -26.34
CA THR A 596 -21.60 9.85 -27.21
C THR A 596 -20.09 9.58 -27.19
N HIS A 597 -19.69 8.33 -26.93
CA HIS A 597 -18.29 7.98 -26.62
C HIS A 597 -17.37 7.83 -27.85
N ILE A 598 -17.86 7.34 -29.00
CA ILE A 598 -16.99 6.95 -30.13
C ILE A 598 -16.71 8.07 -31.13
N THR A 599 -17.65 9.00 -31.32
CA THR A 599 -17.56 10.05 -32.36
C THR A 599 -16.59 11.17 -31.99
N ARG A 600 -16.30 11.37 -30.70
CA ARG A 600 -15.37 12.40 -30.19
C ARG A 600 -13.95 11.87 -29.94
N ILE A 601 -13.77 10.59 -29.61
CA ILE A 601 -12.45 9.94 -29.59
C ILE A 601 -11.84 9.92 -31.02
N HIS A 602 -12.68 9.75 -32.06
CA HIS A 602 -12.25 9.89 -33.46
C HIS A 602 -11.87 11.33 -33.86
N GLN A 603 -12.44 12.36 -33.22
CA GLN A 603 -12.01 13.75 -33.41
C GLN A 603 -10.69 14.05 -32.70
N LEU A 604 -10.44 13.43 -31.53
CA LEU A 604 -9.15 13.47 -30.82
C LEU A 604 -8.02 12.75 -31.59
N PHE A 605 -8.29 11.57 -32.17
CA PHE A 605 -7.33 10.89 -33.05
C PHE A 605 -7.03 11.66 -34.34
N LYS A 606 -8.00 12.42 -34.87
CA LYS A 606 -7.77 13.31 -36.01
C LYS A 606 -6.83 14.47 -35.69
N CYS A 607 -6.80 14.97 -34.45
CA CYS A 607 -5.88 16.02 -34.02
C CYS A 607 -4.41 15.55 -33.91
N LEU A 608 -4.17 14.25 -33.70
CA LEU A 608 -2.82 13.65 -33.52
C LEU A 608 -2.13 13.25 -34.85
N SER A 609 -2.77 13.47 -35.99
CA SER A 609 -2.29 13.08 -37.33
C SER A 609 -1.13 13.94 -37.89
N GLY A 610 -0.52 14.81 -37.06
CA GLY A 610 0.52 15.77 -37.46
C GLY A 610 1.97 15.43 -37.10
N TYR A 611 2.26 14.27 -36.49
CA TYR A 611 3.62 13.93 -36.02
C TYR A 611 4.40 12.99 -36.98
N PRO A 612 5.72 13.20 -37.21
CA PRO A 612 6.46 12.55 -38.30
C PRO A 612 6.84 11.07 -38.06
N SER A 613 6.96 10.34 -39.18
CA SER A 613 7.14 8.88 -39.34
C SER A 613 8.43 8.26 -38.77
N THR A 614 9.36 9.06 -38.25
CA THR A 614 10.53 8.58 -37.48
C THR A 614 10.15 8.02 -36.11
N PHE A 615 8.98 8.40 -35.57
CA PHE A 615 8.43 7.87 -34.32
C PHE A 615 7.97 6.41 -34.43
N ILE A 616 7.58 5.97 -35.63
CA ILE A 616 7.09 4.61 -35.91
C ILE A 616 8.25 3.62 -36.07
N VAL A 617 9.36 4.04 -36.71
CA VAL A 617 10.58 3.22 -36.86
C VAL A 617 11.36 3.11 -35.54
N TYR A 618 11.27 4.13 -34.68
CA TYR A 618 11.78 4.12 -33.29
C TYR A 618 11.05 3.10 -32.38
N ILE A 619 9.79 2.74 -32.69
CA ILE A 619 9.01 1.72 -31.98
C ILE A 619 9.41 0.30 -32.42
N ASP A 620 9.71 0.10 -33.71
CA ASP A 620 9.99 -1.22 -34.30
C ASP A 620 11.37 -1.79 -33.90
N LEU A 621 12.41 -0.94 -33.83
CA LEU A 621 13.75 -1.35 -33.35
C LEU A 621 13.80 -1.55 -31.82
N LYS A 622 12.93 -0.87 -31.06
CA LYS A 622 12.68 -1.08 -29.61
C LYS A 622 12.09 -2.46 -29.30
N TYR A 623 11.44 -3.08 -30.28
CA TYR A 623 10.57 -4.26 -30.12
C TYR A 623 11.36 -5.58 -30.01
N ARG A 624 12.52 -5.71 -30.69
CA ARG A 624 13.24 -6.99 -30.83
C ARG A 624 14.15 -7.39 -29.66
N ALA A 625 14.72 -6.45 -28.91
CA ALA A 625 15.60 -6.76 -27.76
C ALA A 625 14.86 -7.04 -26.45
N LYS A 626 13.59 -6.62 -26.35
CA LYS A 626 12.71 -6.79 -25.18
C LYS A 626 11.78 -8.01 -25.30
N TYR A 627 11.95 -8.84 -26.32
CA TYR A 627 10.94 -9.77 -26.81
C TYR A 627 10.33 -10.70 -25.73
N PRO A 628 11.10 -11.43 -24.89
CA PRO A 628 10.51 -12.30 -23.86
C PRO A 628 9.85 -11.51 -22.71
N ARG A 629 10.37 -10.33 -22.38
CA ARG A 629 9.83 -9.45 -21.33
C ARG A 629 8.55 -8.72 -21.79
N ILE A 630 8.46 -8.37 -23.07
CA ILE A 630 7.24 -7.82 -23.68
C ILE A 630 6.12 -8.85 -23.64
N LEU A 631 6.40 -10.11 -23.99
CA LEU A 631 5.38 -11.16 -23.96
C LEU A 631 4.85 -11.40 -22.55
N LEU A 632 5.72 -11.29 -21.54
CA LEU A 632 5.30 -11.34 -20.15
C LEU A 632 4.42 -10.14 -19.75
N LEU A 633 4.83 -8.92 -20.11
CA LEU A 633 4.00 -7.72 -19.90
C LEU A 633 2.65 -7.83 -20.60
N ARG A 634 2.62 -8.39 -21.81
CA ARG A 634 1.39 -8.61 -22.56
C ARG A 634 0.48 -9.62 -21.88
N LEU A 635 1.04 -10.68 -21.30
CA LEU A 635 0.26 -11.59 -20.45
C LEU A 635 -0.30 -10.85 -19.23
N GLU A 636 0.50 -10.00 -18.58
CA GLU A 636 0.10 -9.20 -17.41
C GLU A 636 -1.04 -8.21 -17.69
N GLU A 637 -1.20 -7.72 -18.92
CA GLU A 637 -2.32 -6.86 -19.33
C GLU A 637 -3.67 -7.61 -19.30
N HIS A 638 -3.66 -8.94 -19.33
CA HIS A 638 -4.86 -9.78 -19.42
C HIS A 638 -5.10 -10.67 -18.18
N ILE A 639 -4.26 -10.57 -17.14
CA ILE A 639 -4.49 -11.28 -15.87
C ILE A 639 -5.38 -10.48 -14.94
N SER A 640 -5.98 -11.18 -13.97
CA SER A 640 -6.59 -10.61 -12.78
C SER A 640 -5.71 -10.93 -11.56
N PRO A 641 -4.80 -10.04 -11.14
CA PRO A 641 -4.00 -10.25 -9.94
C PRO A 641 -4.89 -10.35 -8.68
N GLY A 642 -6.02 -9.64 -8.68
CA GLY A 642 -7.06 -9.69 -7.64
C GLY A 642 -7.67 -11.08 -7.41
N ALA A 643 -7.66 -11.95 -8.42
CA ALA A 643 -8.23 -13.28 -8.35
C ALA A 643 -7.31 -14.32 -7.68
N ALA A 644 -6.00 -14.05 -7.55
CA ALA A 644 -5.06 -14.99 -6.96
C ALA A 644 -5.26 -15.08 -5.42
N HIS A 645 -5.06 -16.26 -4.82
CA HIS A 645 -5.29 -16.47 -3.38
C HIS A 645 -4.49 -15.50 -2.47
N ASN A 646 -3.31 -15.10 -2.93
CA ASN A 646 -2.35 -14.25 -2.22
C ASN A 646 -2.44 -12.77 -2.61
N SER A 647 -3.51 -12.35 -3.28
CA SER A 647 -3.72 -10.96 -3.67
C SER A 647 -3.98 -10.06 -2.45
N ASP A 648 -3.47 -8.82 -2.47
CA ASP A 648 -3.79 -7.81 -1.45
C ASP A 648 -5.28 -7.42 -1.49
N GLU A 649 -5.92 -7.48 -2.66
CA GLU A 649 -7.37 -7.28 -2.80
C GLU A 649 -8.21 -8.33 -2.04
N ARG A 650 -7.57 -9.44 -1.63
CA ARG A 650 -8.16 -10.51 -0.84
C ARG A 650 -7.66 -10.53 0.61
N CYS A 651 -7.02 -9.46 1.10
CA CYS A 651 -6.57 -9.37 2.50
C CYS A 651 -7.71 -9.48 3.54
N ASP A 652 -8.95 -9.19 3.13
CA ASP A 652 -10.18 -9.34 3.92
C ASP A 652 -11.02 -10.57 3.55
N ALA A 653 -10.55 -11.40 2.60
CA ALA A 653 -11.30 -12.57 2.17
C ALA A 653 -11.52 -13.54 3.34
N PRO A 654 -12.71 -14.15 3.44
CA PRO A 654 -13.01 -15.07 4.52
C PRO A 654 -12.11 -16.30 4.45
N LYS A 655 -11.68 -16.77 5.61
CA LYS A 655 -10.99 -18.05 5.82
C LYS A 655 -11.70 -18.83 6.92
N CYS A 656 -11.53 -20.14 6.95
CA CYS A 656 -11.98 -20.93 8.09
C CYS A 656 -11.28 -20.42 9.35
N HIS A 657 -12.03 -20.33 10.44
CA HIS A 657 -11.45 -20.07 11.75
C HIS A 657 -10.59 -21.29 12.14
N PRO A 658 -9.50 -21.12 12.93
CA PRO A 658 -8.76 -22.25 13.46
C PRO A 658 -9.69 -23.33 14.01
N GLU A 659 -9.39 -24.59 13.64
CA GLU A 659 -10.10 -25.82 14.03
C GLU A 659 -11.54 -25.98 13.49
N THR A 660 -12.11 -24.98 12.82
CA THR A 660 -13.43 -25.15 12.19
C THR A 660 -13.33 -25.72 10.79
N ARG A 661 -14.33 -26.51 10.38
CA ARG A 661 -14.37 -27.19 9.08
C ARG A 661 -13.12 -28.05 8.84
N ALA A 662 -12.49 -28.56 9.91
CA ALA A 662 -11.25 -29.33 9.81
C ALA A 662 -11.46 -30.63 9.01
N ALA A 663 -12.52 -31.38 9.29
CA ALA A 663 -12.80 -32.64 8.62
C ALA A 663 -12.94 -32.53 7.09
N VAL A 664 -13.64 -31.50 6.60
CA VAL A 664 -13.75 -31.27 5.15
C VAL A 664 -12.44 -30.79 4.55
N GLN A 665 -11.66 -29.99 5.29
CA GLN A 665 -10.34 -29.56 4.84
C GLN A 665 -9.37 -30.73 4.74
N ASP A 666 -9.34 -31.60 5.74
CA ASP A 666 -8.50 -32.81 5.77
C ASP A 666 -8.87 -33.77 4.64
N GLU A 667 -10.16 -33.95 4.35
CA GLU A 667 -10.61 -34.77 3.23
C GLU A 667 -10.14 -34.22 1.87
N ILE A 668 -10.20 -32.90 1.68
CA ILE A 668 -9.71 -32.25 0.46
C ILE A 668 -8.18 -32.35 0.38
N LEU A 669 -7.46 -32.12 1.48
CA LEU A 669 -5.98 -32.19 1.51
C LEU A 669 -5.47 -33.61 1.27
N SER A 670 -6.11 -34.63 1.85
CA SER A 670 -5.78 -36.04 1.56
C SER A 670 -6.05 -36.36 0.09
N TRP A 671 -7.16 -35.90 -0.49
CA TRP A 671 -7.40 -36.09 -1.91
C TRP A 671 -6.35 -35.37 -2.79
N ILE A 672 -5.91 -34.17 -2.40
CA ILE A 672 -4.87 -33.40 -3.10
C ILE A 672 -3.52 -34.11 -3.06
N THR A 673 -3.20 -34.84 -2.00
CA THR A 673 -1.92 -35.52 -1.82
C THR A 673 -1.97 -36.94 -2.35
N ASP A 674 -2.87 -37.76 -1.82
CA ASP A 674 -2.96 -39.19 -2.05
C ASP A 674 -3.78 -39.55 -3.30
N GLY A 675 -4.79 -38.73 -3.62
CA GLY A 675 -5.77 -39.01 -4.66
C GLY A 675 -6.82 -40.02 -4.25
N ASP A 676 -7.65 -40.40 -5.21
CA ASP A 676 -8.56 -41.54 -5.04
C ASP A 676 -7.79 -42.79 -5.44
N GLY A 677 -7.71 -43.80 -4.57
CA GLY A 677 -7.03 -45.09 -4.82
C GLY A 677 -7.68 -45.95 -5.92
N ASP A 678 -8.42 -45.32 -6.82
CA ASP A 678 -9.12 -45.89 -7.96
C ASP A 678 -8.15 -46.22 -9.10
N ALA A 679 -8.51 -47.20 -9.93
CA ALA A 679 -7.73 -47.58 -11.11
C ALA A 679 -7.57 -46.43 -12.12
N GLU A 680 -8.54 -45.51 -12.16
CA GLU A 680 -8.45 -44.22 -12.88
C GLU A 680 -8.60 -43.08 -11.87
N PRO A 681 -7.51 -42.38 -11.51
CA PRO A 681 -7.56 -41.35 -10.47
C PRO A 681 -8.35 -40.14 -10.96
N LYS A 682 -9.37 -39.76 -10.20
CA LYS A 682 -10.18 -38.57 -10.49
C LYS A 682 -9.33 -37.33 -10.25
N ARG A 683 -9.29 -36.43 -11.24
CA ARG A 683 -8.51 -35.18 -11.18
C ARG A 683 -9.36 -33.93 -11.04
N LEU A 684 -10.68 -34.08 -10.93
CA LEU A 684 -11.62 -32.98 -10.76
C LEU A 684 -12.51 -33.23 -9.54
N LEU A 685 -12.46 -32.31 -8.58
CA LEU A 685 -13.27 -32.31 -7.37
C LEU A 685 -14.23 -31.11 -7.40
N TRP A 686 -15.49 -31.35 -7.09
CA TRP A 686 -16.52 -30.31 -6.90
C TRP A 686 -16.91 -30.19 -5.44
N LEU A 687 -16.54 -29.07 -4.82
CA LEU A 687 -17.01 -28.67 -3.50
C LEU A 687 -18.25 -27.80 -3.67
N THR A 688 -19.37 -28.23 -3.09
CA THR A 688 -20.64 -27.52 -3.24
C THR A 688 -21.46 -27.51 -1.96
N GLY A 689 -22.45 -26.64 -1.90
CA GLY A 689 -23.33 -26.46 -0.75
C GLY A 689 -24.11 -25.14 -0.83
N PRO A 690 -25.16 -24.98 -0.01
CA PRO A 690 -25.97 -23.75 0.03
C PRO A 690 -25.17 -22.47 0.25
N ALA A 691 -25.73 -21.31 -0.11
CA ALA A 691 -25.13 -20.01 0.19
C ALA A 691 -25.00 -19.83 1.71
N GLY A 692 -23.88 -19.26 2.18
CA GLY A 692 -23.65 -19.03 3.61
C GLY A 692 -22.93 -20.15 4.38
N THR A 693 -22.71 -21.31 3.77
CA THR A 693 -22.10 -22.50 4.43
C THR A 693 -20.58 -22.44 4.63
N GLY A 694 -19.88 -21.44 4.05
CA GLY A 694 -18.44 -21.26 4.21
C GLY A 694 -17.56 -21.78 3.06
N LYS A 695 -18.12 -22.09 1.88
CA LYS A 695 -17.39 -22.57 0.70
C LYS A 695 -16.11 -21.77 0.36
N THR A 696 -16.24 -20.46 0.11
CA THR A 696 -15.10 -19.58 -0.19
C THR A 696 -14.09 -19.52 0.96
N ALA A 697 -14.55 -19.66 2.21
CA ALA A 697 -13.66 -19.71 3.38
C ALA A 697 -12.82 -20.99 3.38
N ILE A 698 -13.42 -22.14 3.06
CA ILE A 698 -12.72 -23.42 2.89
C ILE A 698 -11.74 -23.33 1.71
N ALA A 699 -12.17 -22.83 0.56
CA ALA A 699 -11.31 -22.65 -0.61
C ALA A 699 -10.10 -21.76 -0.31
N GLY A 700 -10.31 -20.67 0.42
CA GLY A 700 -9.26 -19.77 0.88
C GLY A 700 -8.27 -20.45 1.83
N SER A 701 -8.76 -21.20 2.83
CA SER A 701 -7.90 -21.95 3.77
C SER A 701 -7.12 -23.07 3.10
N ILE A 702 -7.74 -23.82 2.18
CA ILE A 702 -7.07 -24.88 1.42
C ILE A 702 -6.00 -24.28 0.51
N ALA A 703 -6.28 -23.17 -0.17
CA ALA A 703 -5.29 -22.49 -0.99
C ALA A 703 -4.09 -22.03 -0.16
N GLU A 704 -4.31 -21.44 1.01
CA GLU A 704 -3.22 -21.02 1.89
C GLU A 704 -2.41 -22.21 2.41
N THR A 705 -3.07 -23.25 2.92
CA THR A 705 -2.40 -24.47 3.39
C THR A 705 -1.60 -25.15 2.28
N CYS A 706 -2.17 -25.27 1.08
CA CYS A 706 -1.47 -25.82 -0.08
C CYS A 706 -0.30 -24.93 -0.52
N SER A 707 -0.42 -23.61 -0.43
CA SER A 707 0.67 -22.68 -0.75
C SER A 707 1.83 -22.84 0.24
N GLU A 708 1.54 -22.91 1.54
CA GLU A 708 2.54 -23.10 2.60
C GLU A 708 3.24 -24.47 2.50
N GLN A 709 2.53 -25.51 2.05
CA GLN A 709 3.07 -26.85 1.80
C GLN A 709 3.72 -27.02 0.42
N GLY A 710 3.72 -25.99 -0.45
CA GLY A 710 4.24 -26.08 -1.82
C GLY A 710 3.40 -26.95 -2.78
N LEU A 711 2.15 -27.24 -2.42
CA LEU A 711 1.20 -28.04 -3.20
C LEU A 711 0.32 -27.21 -4.15
N LEU A 712 0.20 -25.89 -3.96
CA LEU A 712 -0.65 -25.03 -4.81
C LEU A 712 0.06 -24.65 -6.12
N ALA A 713 -0.52 -25.05 -7.25
CA ALA A 713 -0.02 -24.73 -8.59
C ALA A 713 -0.54 -23.38 -9.11
N ALA A 714 -1.84 -23.15 -8.97
CA ALA A 714 -2.51 -21.91 -9.36
C ALA A 714 -3.85 -21.76 -8.63
N SER A 715 -4.37 -20.54 -8.59
CA SER A 715 -5.67 -20.25 -8.00
C SER A 715 -6.41 -19.14 -8.74
N PHE A 716 -7.74 -19.21 -8.78
CA PHE A 716 -8.59 -18.13 -9.28
C PHE A 716 -9.88 -18.04 -8.46
N PHE A 717 -10.12 -16.89 -7.84
CA PHE A 717 -11.30 -16.64 -7.03
C PHE A 717 -12.17 -15.57 -7.67
N PHE A 718 -13.25 -16.01 -8.32
CA PHE A 718 -14.29 -15.13 -8.82
C PHE A 718 -14.92 -14.32 -7.68
N SER A 719 -15.41 -13.12 -7.99
CA SER A 719 -16.22 -12.39 -7.02
C SER A 719 -17.15 -11.38 -7.68
N SER A 720 -18.47 -11.60 -7.57
CA SER A 720 -19.52 -10.69 -8.05
C SER A 720 -19.61 -9.39 -7.25
N PHE A 721 -18.78 -9.22 -6.23
CA PHE A 721 -18.69 -8.01 -5.40
C PHE A 721 -17.33 -7.31 -5.53
N SER A 722 -16.45 -7.79 -6.43
CA SER A 722 -15.18 -7.12 -6.69
C SER A 722 -15.40 -5.72 -7.29
N GLY A 723 -14.65 -4.72 -6.84
CA GLY A 723 -14.62 -3.40 -7.50
C GLY A 723 -14.01 -3.45 -8.90
N SER A 724 -13.26 -4.51 -9.22
CA SER A 724 -12.62 -4.73 -10.51
C SER A 724 -13.44 -5.72 -11.37
N ALA A 725 -13.69 -5.35 -12.64
CA ALA A 725 -14.49 -6.16 -13.57
C ALA A 725 -13.82 -7.48 -13.99
N ASP A 726 -12.50 -7.57 -13.85
CA ASP A 726 -11.65 -8.72 -14.20
C ASP A 726 -11.96 -9.98 -13.37
N ARG A 727 -12.37 -9.84 -12.11
CA ARG A 727 -12.73 -10.96 -11.20
C ARG A 727 -14.15 -11.49 -11.38
N ARG A 728 -14.97 -10.79 -12.15
CA ARG A 728 -16.35 -11.20 -12.49
C ARG A 728 -16.44 -11.86 -13.86
N SER A 729 -15.39 -11.72 -14.68
CA SER A 729 -15.37 -12.22 -16.05
C SER A 729 -14.50 -13.47 -16.20
N LYS A 730 -14.96 -14.43 -17.01
CA LYS A 730 -14.14 -15.59 -17.43
C LYS A 730 -12.89 -15.22 -18.23
N THR A 731 -12.87 -14.03 -18.84
CA THR A 731 -11.80 -13.60 -19.78
C THR A 731 -10.41 -13.60 -19.14
N CYS A 732 -10.33 -13.31 -17.84
CA CYS A 732 -9.06 -13.28 -17.12
C CYS A 732 -8.68 -14.64 -16.52
N LEU A 733 -9.56 -15.65 -16.55
CA LEU A 733 -9.31 -16.96 -15.92
C LEU A 733 -8.06 -17.63 -16.50
N VAL A 734 -8.05 -17.86 -17.82
CA VAL A 734 -6.96 -18.59 -18.48
C VAL A 734 -5.64 -17.83 -18.43
N PRO A 735 -5.57 -16.53 -18.78
CA PRO A 735 -4.34 -15.76 -18.67
C PRO A 735 -3.75 -15.81 -17.25
N THR A 736 -4.60 -15.69 -16.22
CA THR A 736 -4.17 -15.70 -14.82
C THR A 736 -3.64 -17.08 -14.38
N LEU A 737 -4.26 -18.16 -14.83
CA LEU A 737 -3.76 -19.51 -14.57
C LEU A 737 -2.44 -19.76 -15.31
N ALA A 738 -2.36 -19.42 -16.60
CA ALA A 738 -1.14 -19.55 -17.39
C ALA A 738 0.02 -18.74 -16.77
N TYR A 739 -0.27 -17.53 -16.31
CA TYR A 739 0.69 -16.66 -15.62
C TYR A 739 1.21 -17.23 -14.30
N GLN A 740 0.36 -17.93 -13.52
CA GLN A 740 0.76 -18.61 -12.29
C GLN A 740 1.57 -19.89 -12.58
N LEU A 741 1.09 -20.74 -13.48
CA LEU A 741 1.71 -22.03 -13.80
C LEU A 741 3.13 -21.87 -14.38
N ARG A 742 3.38 -20.82 -15.19
CA ARG A 742 4.72 -20.54 -15.73
C ARG A 742 5.78 -20.20 -14.68
N LYS A 743 5.37 -19.83 -13.45
CA LYS A 743 6.27 -19.47 -12.35
C LYS A 743 6.77 -20.69 -11.58
N LEU A 744 6.14 -21.85 -11.78
CA LEU A 744 6.46 -23.03 -10.97
C LEU A 744 7.91 -23.49 -11.22
N PRO A 745 8.64 -23.85 -10.14
CA PRO A 745 10.01 -24.33 -10.27
C PRO A 745 10.05 -25.61 -11.11
N GLY A 746 11.03 -25.71 -12.00
CA GLY A 746 11.19 -26.85 -12.91
C GLY A 746 10.35 -26.82 -14.19
N LEU A 747 9.54 -25.77 -14.40
CA LEU A 747 8.70 -25.60 -15.61
C LEU A 747 9.25 -24.56 -16.60
N GLN A 748 10.57 -24.38 -16.71
CA GLN A 748 11.15 -23.37 -17.61
C GLN A 748 10.77 -23.60 -19.08
N GLY A 749 10.70 -24.87 -19.51
CA GLY A 749 10.27 -25.24 -20.86
C GLY A 749 8.81 -24.86 -21.15
N VAL A 750 7.91 -25.16 -20.21
CA VAL A 750 6.49 -24.77 -20.29
C VAL A 750 6.37 -23.24 -20.31
N SER A 751 7.08 -22.54 -19.42
CA SER A 751 7.12 -21.07 -19.37
C SER A 751 7.51 -20.45 -20.71
N LYS A 752 8.55 -20.98 -21.36
CA LYS A 752 8.96 -20.56 -22.70
C LYS A 752 7.89 -20.82 -23.75
N ALA A 753 7.22 -21.98 -23.71
CA ALA A 753 6.15 -22.32 -24.64
C ALA A 753 4.93 -21.40 -24.51
N VAL A 754 4.53 -21.05 -23.28
CA VAL A 754 3.44 -20.09 -23.05
C VAL A 754 3.74 -18.75 -23.71
N LEU A 755 4.96 -18.22 -23.50
CA LEU A 755 5.35 -16.94 -24.10
C LEU A 755 5.40 -17.05 -25.64
N LEU A 756 5.91 -18.15 -26.19
CA LEU A 756 5.91 -18.40 -27.64
C LEU A 756 4.49 -18.49 -28.21
N SER A 757 3.51 -19.05 -27.50
CA SER A 757 2.11 -19.04 -27.93
C SER A 757 1.57 -17.62 -28.08
N ILE A 758 1.87 -16.73 -27.13
CA ILE A 758 1.46 -15.32 -27.15
C ILE A 758 2.17 -14.55 -28.27
N GLU A 759 3.42 -14.89 -28.55
CA GLU A 759 4.19 -14.33 -29.66
C GLU A 759 3.56 -14.69 -31.01
N ASN A 760 3.26 -15.98 -31.19
CA ASN A 760 2.74 -16.48 -32.45
C ASN A 760 1.32 -16.01 -32.74
N ASP A 761 0.48 -15.88 -31.71
CA ASP A 761 -0.87 -15.34 -31.84
C ASP A 761 -1.17 -14.37 -30.69
N PRO A 762 -0.87 -13.08 -30.86
CA PRO A 762 -1.18 -12.10 -29.84
C PRO A 762 -2.68 -11.82 -29.68
N ALA A 763 -3.52 -12.26 -30.63
CA ALA A 763 -4.97 -12.17 -30.52
C ALA A 763 -5.56 -13.31 -29.67
N ILE A 764 -4.72 -14.21 -29.13
CA ILE A 764 -5.15 -15.33 -28.28
C ILE A 764 -6.06 -14.87 -27.14
N PHE A 765 -5.81 -13.71 -26.52
CA PHE A 765 -6.65 -13.19 -25.43
C PHE A 765 -8.09 -12.83 -25.86
N MET A 766 -8.35 -12.72 -27.16
CA MET A 766 -9.66 -12.44 -27.75
C MET A 766 -10.35 -13.71 -28.28
N THR A 767 -9.69 -14.86 -28.25
CA THR A 767 -10.27 -16.13 -28.73
C THR A 767 -11.20 -16.75 -27.68
N ARG A 768 -11.85 -17.86 -28.03
CA ARG A 768 -12.72 -18.59 -27.10
C ARG A 768 -11.92 -19.15 -25.94
N LEU A 769 -12.57 -19.35 -24.79
CA LEU A 769 -11.90 -19.81 -23.56
C LEU A 769 -11.18 -21.14 -23.77
N LYS A 770 -11.80 -22.05 -24.54
CA LYS A 770 -11.21 -23.35 -24.91
C LYS A 770 -9.92 -23.21 -25.73
N ASP A 771 -9.88 -22.28 -26.67
CA ASP A 771 -8.71 -22.05 -27.51
C ASP A 771 -7.59 -21.44 -26.66
N GLN A 772 -7.91 -20.45 -25.82
CA GLN A 772 -6.96 -19.87 -24.86
C GLN A 772 -6.35 -20.95 -23.96
N PHE A 773 -7.19 -21.79 -23.35
CA PHE A 773 -6.72 -22.82 -22.42
C PHE A 773 -5.86 -23.87 -23.14
N THR A 774 -6.23 -24.21 -24.38
CA THR A 774 -5.47 -25.15 -25.19
C THR A 774 -4.09 -24.60 -25.55
N GLU A 775 -4.00 -23.37 -26.08
CA GLU A 775 -2.74 -22.79 -26.55
C GLU A 775 -1.82 -22.33 -25.40
N LEU A 776 -2.39 -21.80 -24.33
CA LEU A 776 -1.62 -21.21 -23.22
C LEU A 776 -1.35 -22.18 -22.07
N ILE A 777 -2.06 -23.31 -21.98
CA ILE A 777 -1.90 -24.28 -20.89
C ILE A 777 -1.65 -25.68 -21.45
N LEU A 778 -2.62 -26.31 -22.11
CA LEU A 778 -2.51 -27.75 -22.46
C LEU A 778 -1.38 -28.05 -23.44
N LYS A 779 -1.23 -27.27 -24.52
CA LYS A 779 -0.16 -27.47 -25.51
C LYS A 779 1.24 -27.31 -24.89
N PRO A 780 1.53 -26.24 -24.12
CA PRO A 780 2.78 -26.13 -23.37
C PRO A 780 3.10 -27.35 -22.51
N PHE A 781 2.13 -27.87 -21.73
CA PHE A 781 2.35 -29.05 -20.90
C PHE A 781 2.55 -30.33 -21.73
N LYS A 782 1.80 -30.52 -22.83
CA LYS A 782 2.00 -31.64 -23.77
C LYS A 782 3.38 -31.64 -24.40
N GLN A 783 3.85 -30.48 -24.86
CA GLN A 783 5.13 -30.34 -25.54
C GLN A 783 6.30 -30.75 -24.63
N TYR A 784 6.19 -30.46 -23.33
CA TYR A 784 7.24 -30.74 -22.34
C TYR A 784 6.91 -31.93 -21.44
N HIS A 785 5.90 -32.72 -21.80
CA HIS A 785 5.51 -33.88 -21.03
C HIS A 785 6.68 -34.88 -20.91
N GLY A 786 6.98 -35.32 -19.69
CA GLY A 786 8.12 -36.20 -19.39
C GLY A 786 9.49 -35.48 -19.35
N GLN A 787 9.54 -34.16 -19.58
CA GLN A 787 10.78 -33.36 -19.46
C GLN A 787 10.90 -32.64 -18.10
N TYR A 788 9.87 -32.73 -17.27
CA TYR A 788 9.85 -32.23 -15.90
C TYR A 788 9.51 -33.37 -14.93
N ASP A 789 9.99 -33.27 -13.70
CA ASP A 789 9.66 -34.21 -12.64
C ASP A 789 8.29 -33.88 -12.03
N ALA A 790 7.25 -34.58 -12.49
CA ALA A 790 5.88 -34.39 -12.00
C ALA A 790 5.71 -34.70 -10.49
N SER A 791 6.62 -35.47 -9.88
CA SER A 791 6.57 -35.76 -8.45
C SER A 791 6.92 -34.53 -7.61
N ASN A 792 7.80 -33.68 -8.12
CA ASN A 792 8.26 -32.44 -7.48
C ASN A 792 7.40 -31.21 -7.82
N LEU A 793 6.42 -31.34 -8.73
CA LEU A 793 5.48 -30.25 -9.01
C LEU A 793 4.41 -30.12 -7.93
N PRO A 794 3.92 -28.88 -7.70
CA PRO A 794 2.67 -28.65 -6.99
C PRO A 794 1.52 -29.48 -7.58
N LYS A 795 0.52 -29.79 -6.77
CA LYS A 795 -0.50 -30.81 -7.07
C LYS A 795 -1.85 -30.24 -7.49
N VAL A 796 -2.22 -29.02 -7.06
CA VAL A 796 -3.61 -28.56 -7.17
C VAL A 796 -3.78 -27.18 -7.79
N ILE A 797 -4.83 -27.03 -8.60
CA ILE A 797 -5.40 -25.75 -9.03
C ILE A 797 -6.75 -25.56 -8.34
N ILE A 798 -6.98 -24.39 -7.74
CA ILE A 798 -8.23 -24.08 -7.01
C ILE A 798 -8.99 -22.97 -7.73
N ILE A 799 -10.24 -23.23 -8.09
CA ILE A 799 -11.13 -22.27 -8.73
C ILE A 799 -12.38 -22.12 -7.88
N ASP A 800 -12.53 -20.95 -7.24
CA ASP A 800 -13.64 -20.66 -6.33
C ASP A 800 -14.63 -19.67 -6.95
N GLY A 801 -15.91 -19.88 -6.63
CA GLY A 801 -16.98 -18.97 -6.99
C GLY A 801 -17.30 -19.00 -8.49
N VAL A 802 -17.22 -20.15 -9.17
CA VAL A 802 -17.59 -20.22 -10.60
C VAL A 802 -19.04 -19.75 -10.83
N ASP A 803 -19.91 -19.91 -9.84
CA ASP A 803 -21.26 -19.33 -9.85
C ASP A 803 -21.27 -17.79 -9.82
N GLU A 804 -20.22 -17.14 -9.35
CA GLU A 804 -20.10 -15.67 -9.33
C GLU A 804 -19.55 -15.08 -10.64
N CYS A 805 -19.35 -15.90 -11.68
CA CYS A 805 -19.02 -15.43 -13.02
C CYS A 805 -20.24 -14.74 -13.65
N GLU A 806 -20.04 -13.50 -14.09
CA GLU A 806 -21.04 -12.72 -14.80
C GLU A 806 -20.88 -12.90 -16.32
N PRO A 807 -21.99 -12.96 -17.09
CA PRO A 807 -21.93 -13.10 -18.53
C PRO A 807 -21.38 -11.84 -19.18
N SER A 808 -20.63 -12.02 -20.27
CA SER A 808 -20.11 -10.93 -21.08
C SER A 808 -21.27 -10.28 -21.86
N THR A 809 -21.83 -9.17 -21.35
CA THR A 809 -22.98 -8.51 -22.00
C THR A 809 -22.52 -7.50 -23.05
N PRO A 810 -23.15 -7.46 -24.25
CA PRO A 810 -22.93 -6.39 -25.20
C PRO A 810 -23.43 -5.06 -24.62
N LEU A 811 -22.56 -4.03 -24.60
CA LEU A 811 -22.82 -2.70 -24.00
C LEU A 811 -24.08 -1.98 -24.53
N ASP A 812 -24.61 -2.38 -25.69
CA ASP A 812 -25.64 -1.60 -26.42
C ASP A 812 -27.04 -2.23 -26.47
N LYS A 813 -27.32 -3.34 -25.77
CA LYS A 813 -28.67 -3.92 -25.73
C LYS A 813 -29.12 -4.32 -24.33
N PRO A 814 -30.28 -3.81 -23.85
CA PRO A 814 -30.91 -4.38 -22.65
C PRO A 814 -31.35 -5.81 -22.97
N ILE A 815 -30.63 -6.78 -22.41
CA ILE A 815 -31.00 -8.19 -22.46
C ILE A 815 -32.08 -8.47 -21.40
N THR A 816 -32.99 -9.38 -21.71
CA THR A 816 -33.98 -9.86 -20.75
C THR A 816 -33.30 -10.68 -19.65
N LYS A 817 -33.95 -10.82 -18.49
CA LYS A 817 -33.42 -11.66 -17.39
C LYS A 817 -33.15 -13.10 -17.82
N ASP A 818 -34.01 -13.64 -18.68
CA ASP A 818 -33.88 -15.01 -19.18
C ASP A 818 -32.68 -15.15 -20.12
N GLU A 819 -32.45 -14.18 -21.02
CA GLU A 819 -31.27 -14.16 -21.88
C GLU A 819 -29.97 -14.03 -21.08
N ALA A 820 -29.97 -13.20 -20.03
CA ALA A 820 -28.82 -13.06 -19.12
C ALA A 820 -28.52 -14.36 -18.38
N GLN A 821 -29.55 -15.06 -17.89
CA GLN A 821 -29.41 -16.35 -17.22
C GLN A 821 -28.88 -17.43 -18.19
N ILE A 822 -29.40 -17.50 -19.41
CA ILE A 822 -28.92 -18.43 -20.44
C ILE A 822 -27.46 -18.14 -20.80
N ALA A 823 -27.09 -16.87 -20.96
CA ALA A 823 -25.71 -16.47 -21.22
C ALA A 823 -24.79 -16.91 -20.07
N ARG A 824 -25.20 -16.65 -18.82
CA ARG A 824 -24.46 -17.04 -17.61
C ARG A 824 -24.26 -18.55 -17.54
N GLU A 825 -25.31 -19.34 -17.75
CA GLU A 825 -25.22 -20.80 -17.78
C GLU A 825 -24.26 -21.30 -18.86
N LYS A 826 -24.32 -20.71 -20.07
CA LYS A 826 -23.41 -21.05 -21.17
C LYS A 826 -21.94 -20.75 -20.81
N GLU A 827 -21.67 -19.62 -20.15
CA GLU A 827 -20.31 -19.28 -19.72
C GLU A 827 -19.81 -20.22 -18.62
N HIS A 828 -20.65 -20.56 -17.63
CA HIS A 828 -20.30 -21.53 -16.59
C HIS A 828 -19.96 -22.90 -17.20
N LEU A 829 -20.78 -23.39 -18.12
CA LEU A 829 -20.54 -24.66 -18.81
C LEU A 829 -19.27 -24.60 -19.68
N GLU A 830 -18.96 -23.47 -20.32
CA GLU A 830 -17.71 -23.32 -21.06
C GLU A 830 -16.49 -23.46 -20.14
N ILE A 831 -16.50 -22.82 -18.96
CA ILE A 831 -15.44 -22.97 -17.94
C ILE A 831 -15.31 -24.44 -17.53
N LEU A 832 -16.41 -25.08 -17.13
CA LEU A 832 -16.39 -26.46 -16.63
C LEU A 832 -15.91 -27.47 -17.68
N ASN A 833 -16.31 -27.32 -18.94
CA ASN A 833 -15.86 -28.18 -20.03
C ASN A 833 -14.35 -28.08 -20.25
N VAL A 834 -13.79 -26.87 -20.19
CA VAL A 834 -12.34 -26.66 -20.34
C VAL A 834 -11.56 -27.28 -19.19
N LEU A 835 -12.07 -27.17 -17.94
CA LEU A 835 -11.44 -27.81 -16.78
C LEU A 835 -11.53 -29.34 -16.84
N LEU A 836 -12.64 -29.88 -17.34
CA LEU A 836 -12.81 -31.31 -17.56
C LEU A 836 -11.86 -31.84 -18.63
N ASP A 837 -11.73 -31.13 -19.76
CA ASP A 837 -10.78 -31.47 -20.82
C ASP A 837 -9.36 -31.54 -20.25
N ALA A 838 -8.99 -30.59 -19.36
CA ALA A 838 -7.70 -30.60 -18.69
C ALA A 838 -7.53 -31.77 -17.71
N ALA A 839 -8.54 -32.06 -16.89
CA ALA A 839 -8.51 -33.16 -15.93
C ALA A 839 -8.39 -34.54 -16.60
N ARG A 840 -8.89 -34.68 -17.84
CA ARG A 840 -8.78 -35.90 -18.64
C ARG A 840 -7.46 -36.01 -19.40
N ASP A 841 -6.72 -34.93 -19.52
CA ASP A 841 -5.48 -34.92 -20.29
C ASP A 841 -4.34 -35.57 -19.48
N PRO A 842 -3.74 -36.67 -19.94
CA PRO A 842 -2.67 -37.34 -19.19
C PRO A 842 -1.44 -36.44 -19.05
N ALA A 843 -1.23 -35.50 -19.97
CA ALA A 843 -0.10 -34.58 -19.92
C ALA A 843 -0.27 -33.43 -18.91
N PHE A 844 -1.50 -33.20 -18.43
CA PHE A 844 -1.78 -32.17 -17.44
C PHE A 844 -1.64 -32.74 -16.02
N PRO A 845 -0.63 -32.32 -15.24
CA PRO A 845 -0.25 -33.02 -14.02
C PRO A 845 -1.06 -32.64 -12.77
N PHE A 846 -1.96 -31.65 -12.87
CA PHE A 846 -2.63 -31.07 -11.70
C PHE A 846 -4.03 -31.64 -11.47
N ARG A 847 -4.39 -31.76 -10.19
CA ARG A 847 -5.78 -31.91 -9.73
C ARG A 847 -6.45 -30.53 -9.73
N ILE A 848 -7.76 -30.48 -9.96
CA ILE A 848 -8.55 -29.25 -10.00
C ILE A 848 -9.66 -29.34 -8.96
N VAL A 849 -9.72 -28.34 -8.08
CA VAL A 849 -10.83 -28.14 -7.15
C VAL A 849 -11.70 -27.00 -7.69
N VAL A 850 -12.96 -27.30 -7.98
CA VAL A 850 -13.98 -26.33 -8.36
C VAL A 850 -14.93 -26.13 -7.18
N VAL A 851 -15.16 -24.89 -6.80
CA VAL A 851 -16.08 -24.54 -5.72
C VAL A 851 -17.22 -23.70 -6.29
N SER A 852 -18.46 -24.16 -6.10
CA SER A 852 -19.65 -23.41 -6.53
C SER A 852 -20.91 -23.77 -5.76
N ARG A 853 -21.93 -22.92 -5.86
CA ARG A 853 -23.30 -23.26 -5.41
C ARG A 853 -23.91 -24.39 -6.27
N PRO A 854 -24.84 -25.18 -5.71
CA PRO A 854 -25.51 -26.26 -6.45
C PRO A 854 -26.61 -25.71 -7.36
N GLU A 855 -26.30 -24.73 -8.23
CA GLU A 855 -27.24 -24.29 -9.25
C GLU A 855 -27.48 -25.43 -10.28
N HIS A 856 -28.60 -25.36 -11.00
CA HIS A 856 -29.07 -26.45 -11.86
C HIS A 856 -28.02 -26.92 -12.87
N GLN A 857 -27.36 -25.98 -13.56
CA GLN A 857 -26.35 -26.24 -14.57
C GLN A 857 -25.10 -26.95 -14.01
N PHE A 858 -24.66 -26.63 -12.78
CA PHE A 858 -23.56 -27.34 -12.13
C PHE A 858 -23.98 -28.75 -11.73
N THR A 859 -25.17 -28.88 -11.13
CA THR A 859 -25.69 -30.18 -10.68
C THR A 859 -25.89 -31.13 -11.86
N ALA A 860 -26.45 -30.65 -12.97
CA ALA A 860 -26.61 -31.42 -14.19
C ALA A 860 -25.25 -31.88 -14.75
N PHE A 861 -24.31 -30.95 -14.91
CA PHE A 861 -22.96 -31.23 -15.42
C PHE A 861 -22.23 -32.29 -14.59
N PHE A 862 -22.10 -32.09 -13.27
CA PHE A 862 -21.37 -33.03 -12.42
C PHE A 862 -22.07 -34.37 -12.23
N SER A 863 -23.39 -34.45 -12.43
CA SER A 863 -24.11 -35.73 -12.44
C SER A 863 -23.79 -36.54 -13.69
N GLU A 864 -23.63 -35.89 -14.86
CA GLU A 864 -23.25 -36.54 -16.11
C GLU A 864 -21.83 -37.15 -16.04
N ILE A 865 -20.92 -36.52 -15.31
CA ILE A 865 -19.51 -36.93 -15.17
C ILE A 865 -19.17 -37.52 -13.79
N ALA A 866 -20.16 -38.05 -13.06
CA ALA A 866 -19.99 -38.53 -11.69
C ALA A 866 -18.93 -39.65 -11.56
N SER A 867 -18.72 -40.45 -12.61
CA SER A 867 -17.68 -41.48 -12.63
C SER A 867 -16.26 -40.91 -12.66
N SER A 868 -16.07 -39.73 -13.26
CA SER A 868 -14.77 -39.08 -13.44
C SER A 868 -14.50 -37.95 -12.44
N THR A 869 -15.43 -37.67 -11.52
CA THR A 869 -15.34 -36.54 -10.58
C THR A 869 -15.60 -36.96 -9.14
N ARG A 870 -14.98 -36.24 -8.20
CA ARG A 870 -15.26 -36.36 -6.76
C ARG A 870 -16.19 -35.22 -6.35
N LYS A 871 -17.29 -35.54 -5.66
CA LYS A 871 -18.26 -34.53 -5.18
C LYS A 871 -18.22 -34.47 -3.66
N LEU A 872 -17.96 -33.28 -3.12
CA LEU A 872 -18.12 -32.98 -1.70
C LEU A 872 -19.27 -31.99 -1.54
N PHE A 873 -20.33 -32.41 -0.86
CA PHE A 873 -21.47 -31.55 -0.54
C PHE A 873 -21.40 -31.19 0.94
N LEU A 874 -21.40 -29.89 1.26
CA LEU A 874 -21.43 -29.36 2.61
C LEU A 874 -22.83 -29.57 3.21
N ASP A 875 -22.99 -30.69 3.89
CA ASP A 875 -24.18 -31.10 4.64
C ASP A 875 -23.82 -31.35 6.12
N ASP A 876 -24.76 -31.89 6.86
CA ASP A 876 -24.65 -32.17 8.30
C ASP A 876 -23.59 -33.23 8.65
N ARG A 877 -23.03 -33.96 7.66
CA ARG A 877 -21.94 -34.93 7.91
C ARG A 877 -20.68 -34.26 8.48
N TYR A 878 -20.51 -32.97 8.21
CA TYR A 878 -19.38 -32.18 8.74
C TYR A 878 -19.75 -31.38 10.00
N ASN A 879 -20.90 -31.65 10.63
CA ASN A 879 -21.37 -31.02 11.88
C ASN A 879 -21.15 -29.48 11.93
N PRO A 880 -21.81 -28.72 11.05
CA PRO A 880 -21.58 -27.28 10.93
C PRO A 880 -21.90 -26.51 12.22
N ASP A 881 -22.82 -27.00 13.05
CA ASP A 881 -23.22 -26.33 14.29
C ASP A 881 -22.11 -26.34 15.34
N ALA A 882 -21.38 -27.45 15.49
CA ALA A 882 -20.21 -27.50 16.38
C ALA A 882 -19.09 -26.54 15.90
N ASP A 883 -18.87 -26.46 14.59
CA ASP A 883 -17.91 -25.52 14.01
C ASP A 883 -18.35 -24.05 14.22
N ILE A 884 -19.66 -23.76 14.11
CA ILE A 884 -20.22 -22.42 14.38
C ILE A 884 -20.09 -22.06 15.85
N GLU A 885 -20.35 -22.99 16.76
CA GLU A 885 -20.19 -22.79 18.20
C GLU A 885 -18.75 -22.39 18.54
N MET A 886 -17.78 -23.15 18.02
CA MET A 886 -16.36 -22.87 18.21
C MET A 886 -15.97 -21.49 17.65
N PHE A 887 -16.46 -21.15 16.46
CA PHE A 887 -16.25 -19.83 15.86
C PHE A 887 -16.82 -18.71 16.74
N LEU A 888 -18.04 -18.86 17.25
CA LEU A 888 -18.70 -17.87 18.10
C LEU A 888 -17.94 -17.71 19.43
N GLN A 889 -17.58 -18.81 20.09
CA GLN A 889 -16.80 -18.80 21.33
C GLN A 889 -15.49 -18.02 21.18
N ALA A 890 -14.73 -18.30 20.12
CA ALA A 890 -13.47 -17.63 19.86
C ALA A 890 -13.67 -16.12 19.58
N LYS A 891 -14.66 -15.77 18.74
CA LYS A 891 -14.93 -14.37 18.40
C LYS A 891 -15.49 -13.57 19.56
N PHE A 892 -16.36 -14.15 20.38
CA PHE A 892 -16.81 -13.51 21.60
C PHE A 892 -15.69 -13.37 22.63
N ALA A 893 -14.74 -14.30 22.72
CA ALA A 893 -13.56 -14.15 23.57
C ALA A 893 -12.66 -12.97 23.13
N GLU A 894 -12.56 -12.70 21.82
CA GLU A 894 -11.90 -11.48 21.30
C GLU A 894 -12.63 -10.22 21.74
N ILE A 895 -13.97 -10.17 21.57
CA ILE A 895 -14.81 -9.03 21.98
C ILE A 895 -14.71 -8.83 23.50
N ARG A 896 -14.78 -9.90 24.29
CA ARG A 896 -14.65 -9.89 25.74
C ARG A 896 -13.33 -9.24 26.19
N ARG A 897 -12.20 -9.66 25.60
CA ARG A 897 -10.88 -9.05 25.89
C ARG A 897 -10.83 -7.58 25.48
N ARG A 898 -11.42 -7.23 24.34
CA ARG A 898 -11.45 -5.85 23.82
C ARG A 898 -12.27 -4.92 24.72
N TYR A 899 -13.40 -5.36 25.24
CA TYR A 899 -14.29 -4.53 26.06
C TYR A 899 -14.18 -4.80 27.57
N HIS A 900 -13.20 -5.62 28.00
CA HIS A 900 -13.00 -6.02 29.39
C HIS A 900 -14.26 -6.60 30.06
N LEU A 901 -15.00 -7.42 29.30
CA LEU A 901 -16.25 -8.02 29.77
C LEU A 901 -15.96 -9.25 30.67
N PRO A 902 -16.91 -9.65 31.55
CA PRO A 902 -16.74 -10.79 32.44
C PRO A 902 -16.45 -12.10 31.70
N ALA A 903 -15.71 -13.01 32.34
CA ALA A 903 -15.42 -14.34 31.78
C ALA A 903 -16.68 -15.15 31.43
N SER A 904 -17.79 -14.90 32.13
CA SER A 904 -19.10 -15.51 31.90
C SER A 904 -19.86 -14.94 30.69
N TRP A 905 -19.31 -13.94 30.00
CA TRP A 905 -19.95 -13.31 28.84
C TRP A 905 -19.36 -13.82 27.52
N PRO A 906 -20.21 -14.16 26.54
CA PRO A 906 -21.65 -14.46 26.67
C PRO A 906 -21.87 -15.79 27.42
N THR A 907 -23.09 -16.03 27.91
CA THR A 907 -23.39 -17.31 28.57
C THR A 907 -23.46 -18.44 27.54
N GLN A 908 -23.26 -19.68 27.99
CA GLN A 908 -23.29 -20.84 27.11
C GLN A 908 -24.66 -21.03 26.46
N GLU A 909 -25.74 -20.67 27.16
CA GLU A 909 -27.11 -20.70 26.63
C GLU A 909 -27.29 -19.69 25.49
N GLN A 910 -26.71 -18.49 25.61
CA GLN A 910 -26.75 -17.48 24.55
C GLN A 910 -25.98 -17.95 23.31
N ILE A 911 -24.83 -18.60 23.49
CA ILE A 911 -24.08 -19.19 22.37
C ILE A 911 -24.91 -20.30 21.70
N ALA A 912 -25.47 -21.22 22.48
CA ALA A 912 -26.29 -22.32 21.95
C ALA A 912 -27.51 -21.81 21.16
N ALA A 913 -28.17 -20.75 21.63
CA ALA A 913 -29.24 -20.10 20.90
C ALA A 913 -28.75 -19.55 19.54
N LEU A 914 -27.62 -18.84 19.52
CA LEU A 914 -27.03 -18.32 18.28
C LEU A 914 -26.63 -19.43 17.30
N VAL A 915 -26.12 -20.57 17.79
CA VAL A 915 -25.78 -21.75 16.97
C VAL A 915 -27.04 -22.33 16.34
N SER A 916 -28.07 -22.60 17.14
CA SER A 916 -29.36 -23.10 16.65
C SER A 916 -29.96 -22.18 15.58
N ASN A 917 -29.83 -20.87 15.76
CA ASN A 917 -30.33 -19.86 14.84
C ASN A 917 -29.51 -19.72 13.56
N ALA A 918 -28.24 -20.10 13.59
CA ALA A 918 -27.40 -20.10 12.41
C ALA A 918 -27.82 -21.22 11.44
N SER A 919 -28.43 -22.31 11.92
CA SER A 919 -28.94 -23.42 11.09
C SER A 919 -27.89 -23.92 10.09
N GLY A 920 -26.67 -24.17 10.57
CA GLY A 920 -25.51 -24.54 9.75
C GLY A 920 -24.96 -23.45 8.81
N GLN A 921 -25.48 -22.22 8.82
CA GLN A 921 -25.04 -21.10 7.99
C GLN A 921 -24.07 -20.17 8.73
N PHE A 922 -22.79 -20.28 8.39
CA PHE A 922 -21.71 -19.43 8.92
C PHE A 922 -21.94 -17.93 8.69
N ILE A 923 -22.62 -17.56 7.60
CA ILE A 923 -22.91 -16.15 7.32
C ILE A 923 -23.75 -15.50 8.43
N THR A 924 -24.66 -16.24 9.06
CA THR A 924 -25.49 -15.75 10.17
C THR A 924 -24.60 -15.43 11.37
N ALA A 925 -23.77 -16.39 11.80
CA ALA A 925 -22.83 -16.21 12.91
C ALA A 925 -21.84 -15.07 12.64
N ALA A 926 -21.26 -15.01 11.44
CA ALA A 926 -20.32 -13.95 11.06
C ALA A 926 -20.98 -12.56 11.06
N THR A 927 -22.23 -12.46 10.62
CA THR A 927 -22.99 -11.20 10.62
C THR A 927 -23.32 -10.75 12.05
N VAL A 928 -23.73 -11.67 12.92
CA VAL A 928 -23.96 -11.38 14.35
C VAL A 928 -22.69 -10.85 15.00
N ILE A 929 -21.54 -11.51 14.79
CA ILE A 929 -20.26 -11.04 15.33
C ILE A 929 -19.90 -9.64 14.82
N ARG A 930 -20.14 -9.36 13.53
CA ARG A 930 -19.91 -8.02 12.97
C ARG A 930 -20.80 -6.97 13.62
N PHE A 931 -22.08 -7.27 13.80
CA PHE A 931 -23.06 -6.38 14.44
C PHE A 931 -22.69 -6.11 15.91
N VAL A 932 -22.44 -7.16 16.70
CA VAL A 932 -22.10 -7.04 18.14
C VAL A 932 -20.76 -6.33 18.38
N ASN A 933 -19.81 -6.47 17.45
CA ASN A 933 -18.49 -5.83 17.57
C ASN A 933 -18.49 -4.36 17.08
N THR A 934 -19.65 -3.78 16.76
CA THR A 934 -19.76 -2.39 16.30
C THR A 934 -19.38 -1.42 17.42
N ARG A 935 -18.34 -0.60 17.20
CA ARG A 935 -17.77 0.30 18.24
C ARG A 935 -18.71 1.40 18.75
N ALA A 936 -19.75 1.72 17.97
CA ALA A 936 -20.71 2.76 18.34
C ALA A 936 -21.66 2.34 19.48
N HIS A 937 -21.72 1.05 19.81
CA HIS A 937 -22.68 0.49 20.76
C HIS A 937 -22.01 -0.48 21.74
N LEU A 938 -22.62 -0.69 22.91
CA LEU A 938 -22.14 -1.67 23.87
C LEU A 938 -22.40 -3.10 23.36
N PRO A 939 -21.41 -4.02 23.39
CA PRO A 939 -21.60 -5.38 22.88
C PRO A 939 -22.74 -6.14 23.57
N GLN A 940 -22.99 -5.87 24.85
CA GLN A 940 -24.10 -6.47 25.60
C GLN A 940 -25.45 -6.10 24.99
N GLU A 941 -25.70 -4.81 24.74
CA GLU A 941 -26.97 -4.32 24.19
C GLU A 941 -27.23 -4.87 22.79
N GLN A 942 -26.18 -4.96 21.97
CA GLN A 942 -26.26 -5.52 20.63
C GLN A 942 -26.52 -7.03 20.65
N LEU A 943 -25.89 -7.76 21.57
CA LEU A 943 -26.15 -9.19 21.76
C LEU A 943 -27.58 -9.44 22.21
N ASP A 944 -28.07 -8.68 23.20
CA ASP A 944 -29.45 -8.77 23.69
C ASP A 944 -30.45 -8.43 22.58
N CYS A 945 -30.14 -7.43 21.74
CA CYS A 945 -30.94 -7.10 20.56
C CYS A 945 -31.05 -8.29 19.59
N VAL A 946 -29.92 -8.92 19.24
CA VAL A 946 -29.90 -10.09 18.34
C VAL A 946 -30.71 -11.24 18.92
N LEU A 947 -30.62 -11.47 20.24
CA LEU A 947 -31.38 -12.51 20.93
C LEU A 947 -32.88 -12.19 21.01
N ASN A 948 -33.26 -10.91 21.16
CA ASN A 948 -34.66 -10.49 21.24
C ASN A 948 -35.38 -10.50 19.89
N LEU A 949 -34.69 -10.25 18.77
CA LEU A 949 -35.24 -10.40 17.42
C LEU A 949 -35.78 -11.81 17.13
N GLN A 950 -35.44 -12.78 17.99
CA GLN A 950 -35.80 -14.19 17.89
C GLN A 950 -37.12 -14.49 18.63
N GLY A 951 -37.51 -13.69 19.62
CA GLY A 951 -38.66 -13.95 20.50
C GLY A 951 -40.04 -13.55 19.94
N GLU A 952 -40.11 -12.76 18.87
CA GLU A 952 -41.38 -12.24 18.34
C GLU A 952 -42.09 -13.15 17.31
N ASN A 953 -41.50 -14.29 16.94
CA ASN A 953 -41.93 -15.10 15.77
C ASN A 953 -42.33 -16.56 16.08
N GLU A 954 -42.70 -16.92 17.31
CA GLU A 954 -43.23 -18.26 17.64
C GLU A 954 -44.60 -18.60 16.99
N GLY A 955 -45.16 -17.73 16.13
CA GLY A 955 -46.53 -17.80 15.63
C GLY A 955 -46.80 -18.34 14.22
N SER A 956 -45.80 -18.56 13.34
CA SER A 956 -46.09 -19.03 11.97
C SER A 956 -45.25 -20.22 11.52
N VAL A 957 -45.83 -21.41 11.71
CA VAL A 957 -45.40 -22.64 11.03
C VAL A 957 -45.75 -22.50 9.54
N LEU A 958 -44.79 -22.19 8.68
CA LEU A 958 -44.80 -22.47 7.23
C LEU A 958 -43.38 -22.22 6.65
N THR A 959 -42.71 -23.31 6.24
CA THR A 959 -41.41 -23.40 5.53
C THR A 959 -40.22 -22.68 6.17
N SER A 960 -39.36 -23.45 6.87
CA SER A 960 -38.13 -23.01 7.51
C SER A 960 -37.10 -22.47 6.50
N ASN A 961 -37.16 -21.18 6.20
CA ASN A 961 -36.09 -20.50 5.49
C ASN A 961 -34.83 -20.48 6.40
N PRO A 962 -33.72 -21.15 6.05
CA PRO A 962 -32.51 -21.20 6.89
C PRO A 962 -31.83 -19.84 7.05
N LEU A 963 -32.25 -18.82 6.30
CA LEU A 963 -31.77 -17.44 6.40
C LEU A 963 -32.75 -16.49 7.11
N GLN A 964 -33.87 -16.99 7.64
CA GLN A 964 -34.91 -16.14 8.25
C GLN A 964 -34.37 -15.25 9.37
N THR A 965 -33.53 -15.79 10.25
CA THR A 965 -32.92 -15.02 11.35
C THR A 965 -31.95 -13.97 10.83
N LEU A 966 -31.23 -14.26 9.75
CA LEU A 966 -30.35 -13.31 9.09
C LEU A 966 -31.16 -12.17 8.43
N ASP A 967 -32.27 -12.51 7.77
CA ASP A 967 -33.18 -11.53 7.17
C ASP A 967 -33.78 -10.60 8.24
N ALA A 968 -34.17 -11.15 9.40
CA ALA A 968 -34.66 -10.36 10.53
C ALA A 968 -33.60 -9.38 11.05
N LEU A 969 -32.34 -9.82 11.16
CA LEU A 969 -31.22 -8.96 11.55
C LEU A 969 -30.97 -7.86 10.50
N TYR A 970 -31.00 -8.18 9.21
CA TYR A 970 -30.88 -7.17 8.15
C TYR A 970 -32.01 -6.14 8.21
N LEU A 971 -33.26 -6.59 8.40
CA LEU A 971 -34.40 -5.68 8.53
C LEU A 971 -34.28 -4.78 9.75
N HIS A 972 -33.80 -5.29 10.88
CA HIS A 972 -33.52 -4.48 12.06
C HIS A 972 -32.45 -3.42 11.75
N ILE A 973 -31.30 -3.83 11.21
CA ILE A 973 -30.21 -2.91 10.86
C ILE A 973 -30.70 -1.82 9.88
N LEU A 974 -31.37 -2.21 8.80
CA LEU A 974 -31.89 -1.26 7.82
C LEU A 974 -32.98 -0.36 8.42
N GLY A 975 -33.82 -0.88 9.31
CA GLY A 975 -34.87 -0.13 10.00
C GLY A 975 -34.34 0.92 10.98
N THR A 976 -33.15 0.71 11.54
CA THR A 976 -32.48 1.72 12.39
C THR A 976 -31.81 2.86 11.60
N CYS A 977 -31.76 2.76 10.27
CA CYS A 977 -31.21 3.82 9.43
C CYS A 977 -32.17 5.03 9.36
N PRO A 978 -31.67 6.28 9.32
CA PRO A 978 -32.53 7.48 9.24
C PRO A 978 -33.49 7.50 8.06
N ASP A 979 -33.09 6.93 6.92
CA ASP A 979 -33.94 6.70 5.75
C ASP A 979 -33.66 5.30 5.17
N PRO A 980 -34.42 4.28 5.60
CA PRO A 980 -34.21 2.90 5.16
C PRO A 980 -34.41 2.73 3.64
N VAL A 981 -35.35 3.47 3.05
CA VAL A 981 -35.70 3.36 1.62
C VAL A 981 -34.57 3.94 0.77
N ALA A 982 -34.09 5.13 1.11
CA ALA A 982 -32.94 5.72 0.44
C ALA A 982 -31.69 4.85 0.65
N THR A 983 -31.48 4.31 1.85
CA THR A 983 -30.34 3.43 2.16
C THR A 983 -30.34 2.19 1.27
N VAL A 984 -31.48 1.51 1.13
CA VAL A 984 -31.61 0.34 0.24
C VAL A 984 -31.44 0.74 -1.23
N ALA A 985 -31.97 1.88 -1.66
CA ALA A 985 -31.77 2.38 -3.02
C ALA A 985 -30.29 2.67 -3.31
N TRP A 986 -29.57 3.25 -2.35
CA TRP A 986 -28.13 3.48 -2.43
C TRP A 986 -27.34 2.17 -2.48
N ILE A 987 -27.66 1.19 -1.63
CA ILE A 987 -27.00 -0.13 -1.64
C ILE A 987 -27.21 -0.85 -2.98
N ARG A 988 -28.36 -0.69 -3.64
CA ARG A 988 -28.62 -1.30 -4.95
C ARG A 988 -27.93 -0.60 -6.12
N ALA A 989 -27.64 0.71 -5.98
CA ALA A 989 -26.99 1.50 -7.01
C ALA A 989 -25.45 1.38 -6.96
N TYR A 990 -24.92 0.96 -5.82
CA TYR A 990 -23.52 0.61 -5.59
C TYR A 990 -23.26 -0.85 -5.98
#